data_AF-A0A1B3X6P7-F1
#
_entry.id   AF-A0A1B3X6P7-F1
#
_cell.length_a   1.000
_cell.length_b   1.000
_cell.length_c   1.000
_cell.angle_alpha   90.00
_cell.angle_beta   90.00
_cell.angle_gamma   90.00
#
_symmetry.space_group_name_H-M   'P 1'
#
loop_
_entity.id
_entity.type
_entity.pdbx_description
1 polymer ?
#
loop_
_entity_poly.entity_id
_entity_poly.type
_entity_poly.pdbx_seq_one_letter_code
_entity_poly.pdbx_strand_id
1 'polypeptide(L)'
;MTDDFSVFWQNNDTAAALFYDLLARSERGAYDDDFLAALAAYREAGTNPAHADIFAAQYLLHHGDTENARLCAERAYALRPVHNETWRLLAVIHSALGDALNASIFNAYLHRFKQTAIPSTLPHADAAALARLTRAMIGCIDAPLAKRRAVIENDTLTFHPDVFVGEYLPVTVPEGSAPFWVGTYADGGFLSDRGYMIADARTKDWFQDNICRDFPFDLQKAQEVRGAVQIDVPEGREALLPIAGTQPVQELIVSTPSHADQLAYLGKWSYSYIRLSEPTTLTCEEDAPFAAGTPILLGHGTHRHKLVLNILVDALPWNVVRGHFAEWMPHIARFFARGTVFDAHFSTSEYTYPALPAIETGRFPHHTQFFQGEASHELSPAFLTLAECMKDLGYYTSAPILATDGIYNGTMRGYDRLISTVWQQPSRLGAERTIHHIEAFGEADLFTFLHLSDVHPWDAMAFNFATEVETRLPLAHRLFAWEKETASVRLPDFEIYKAQFRAGLRDVDRNIGMLLSYIESHYADDEYIVSLYSDHGSSVFTPRVEGTELDVIGENSTMAAWMMRGAGVPEGVVTNELTSIVDLYPTLGTLCGFPVAGDIDGNLPAIFGGRERDTVCSYSQFPGQTFKLAVRTATHALRLETKGFTETDGTVDFAGAAVGIYPRGHELEKDHAADSAELRSFFYPRARDLVREIANNGERF
;
A
#
# COMPACT_ATOMS: atom_id res chain seq x y z
N MET A 1 -16.37 20.20 24.46
CA MET A 1 -16.67 18.81 24.83
C MET A 1 -17.19 18.76 26.25
N THR A 2 -18.33 18.11 26.49
CA THR A 2 -18.89 17.87 27.82
C THR A 2 -18.64 16.43 28.27
N ASP A 3 -18.45 16.23 29.57
CA ASP A 3 -18.18 14.91 30.20
C ASP A 3 -19.45 14.05 30.38
N ASP A 4 -20.63 14.62 30.08
CA ASP A 4 -21.93 13.93 30.16
C ASP A 4 -22.25 13.07 28.91
N PHE A 5 -21.38 13.12 27.90
CA PHE A 5 -21.54 12.46 26.59
C PHE A 5 -22.90 12.75 25.91
N SER A 6 -23.52 13.91 26.16
CA SER A 6 -24.78 14.32 25.51
C SER A 6 -24.60 14.72 24.05
N VAL A 7 -23.39 15.15 23.66
CA VAL A 7 -22.99 15.50 22.30
C VAL A 7 -21.77 14.68 21.92
N PHE A 8 -21.75 14.04 20.74
CA PHE A 8 -20.59 13.26 20.30
C PHE A 8 -19.35 14.14 20.11
N TRP A 9 -19.44 15.16 19.25
CA TRP A 9 -18.34 16.07 18.94
C TRP A 9 -18.77 17.53 18.98
N GLN A 10 -17.91 18.39 19.51
CA GLN A 10 -18.06 19.84 19.49
C GLN A 10 -16.70 20.43 19.10
N ASN A 11 -16.70 21.28 18.08
CA ASN A 11 -15.49 21.97 17.63
C ASN A 11 -14.96 22.93 18.69
N ASN A 12 -13.68 23.23 18.59
CA ASN A 12 -13.03 24.26 19.37
C ASN A 12 -13.29 25.63 18.71
N ASP A 13 -14.41 26.27 19.06
CA ASP A 13 -14.80 27.58 18.48
C ASP A 13 -13.71 28.65 18.67
N THR A 14 -12.95 28.59 19.77
CA THR A 14 -11.81 29.49 20.03
C THR A 14 -10.66 29.26 19.06
N ALA A 15 -10.31 27.99 18.80
CA ALA A 15 -9.30 27.62 17.81
C ALA A 15 -9.70 28.08 16.40
N ALA A 16 -10.94 27.80 15.99
CA ALA A 16 -11.45 28.19 14.68
C ALA A 16 -11.46 29.72 14.51
N ALA A 17 -11.86 30.48 15.55
CA ALA A 17 -11.82 31.95 15.51
C ALA A 17 -10.38 32.49 15.37
N LEU A 18 -9.42 31.91 16.09
CA LEU A 18 -8.00 32.28 15.99
C LEU A 18 -7.40 31.91 14.62
N PHE A 19 -7.76 30.74 14.08
CA PHE A 19 -7.38 30.31 12.72
C PHE A 19 -7.85 31.32 11.67
N TYR A 20 -9.12 31.76 11.73
CA TYR A 20 -9.65 32.71 10.75
C TYR A 20 -9.12 34.14 10.93
N ASP A 21 -8.76 34.58 12.15
CA ASP A 21 -8.04 35.84 12.34
C ASP A 21 -6.63 35.79 11.71
N LEU A 22 -5.89 34.69 11.93
CA LEU A 22 -4.59 34.44 11.30
C LEU A 22 -4.70 34.41 9.77
N LEU A 23 -5.66 33.66 9.22
CA LEU A 23 -5.90 33.61 7.78
C LEU A 23 -6.19 35.01 7.20
N ALA A 24 -7.11 35.75 7.81
CA ALA A 24 -7.45 37.10 7.36
C ALA A 24 -6.29 38.10 7.50
N ARG A 25 -5.36 37.90 8.45
CA ARG A 25 -4.10 38.68 8.53
C ARG A 25 -3.14 38.29 7.42
N SER A 26 -2.93 36.99 7.19
CA SER A 26 -2.08 36.47 6.11
C SER A 26 -2.52 36.97 4.73
N GLU A 27 -3.82 36.96 4.44
CA GLU A 27 -4.42 37.50 3.21
C GLU A 27 -4.13 39.00 2.99
N ARG A 28 -4.05 39.77 4.09
CA ARG A 28 -3.69 41.21 4.06
C ARG A 28 -2.18 41.46 4.10
N GLY A 29 -1.36 40.42 4.24
CA GLY A 29 0.09 40.54 4.43
C GLY A 29 0.51 41.13 5.79
N ALA A 30 -0.36 41.04 6.81
CA ALA A 30 -0.15 41.61 8.13
C ALA A 30 0.58 40.62 9.07
N TYR A 31 1.90 40.55 8.94
CA TYR A 31 2.79 39.68 9.71
C TYR A 31 3.57 40.48 10.77
N ASP A 32 2.84 41.00 11.77
CA ASP A 32 3.35 41.84 12.86
C ASP A 32 3.39 41.12 14.22
N ASP A 33 3.70 41.84 15.30
CA ASP A 33 3.72 41.28 16.66
C ASP A 33 2.33 40.75 17.09
N ASP A 34 1.23 41.35 16.60
CA ASP A 34 -0.13 40.87 16.85
C ASP A 34 -0.39 39.54 16.13
N PHE A 35 0.18 39.32 14.93
CA PHE A 35 0.16 38.02 14.26
C PHE A 35 0.87 36.94 15.10
N LEU A 36 2.05 37.25 15.65
CA LEU A 36 2.76 36.31 16.53
C LEU A 36 1.97 36.01 17.81
N ALA A 37 1.33 37.01 18.41
CA ALA A 37 0.48 36.83 19.58
C ALA A 37 -0.74 35.93 19.26
N ALA A 38 -1.40 36.15 18.12
CA ALA A 38 -2.49 35.30 17.64
C ALA A 38 -2.03 33.86 17.36
N LEU A 39 -0.84 33.67 16.77
CA LEU A 39 -0.26 32.36 16.48
C LEU A 39 0.14 31.60 17.75
N ALA A 40 0.66 32.29 18.76
CA ALA A 40 0.93 31.72 20.08
C ALA A 40 -0.38 31.26 20.75
N ALA A 41 -1.40 32.11 20.77
CA ALA A 41 -2.72 31.77 21.31
C ALA A 41 -3.37 30.60 20.55
N TYR A 42 -3.23 30.54 19.21
CA TYR A 42 -3.73 29.42 18.41
C TYR A 42 -3.01 28.11 18.77
N ARG A 43 -1.69 28.12 18.97
CA ARG A 43 -0.95 26.92 19.44
C ARG A 43 -1.37 26.47 20.84
N GLU A 44 -1.59 27.40 21.77
CA GLU A 44 -2.05 27.11 23.13
C GLU A 44 -3.49 26.58 23.20
N ALA A 45 -4.34 26.92 22.22
CA ALA A 45 -5.73 26.49 22.18
C ALA A 45 -5.95 24.99 21.88
N GLY A 46 -4.88 24.20 21.67
CA GLY A 46 -4.97 22.75 21.43
C GLY A 46 -5.47 22.41 20.02
N THR A 47 -4.70 22.81 19.02
CA THR A 47 -5.12 22.96 17.62
C THR A 47 -4.35 22.08 16.65
N ASN A 48 -4.65 22.16 15.35
CA ASN A 48 -3.96 21.38 14.32
C ASN A 48 -2.49 21.87 14.19
N PRO A 49 -1.48 21.03 14.53
CA PRO A 49 -0.09 21.46 14.48
C PRO A 49 0.40 21.80 13.06
N ALA A 50 -0.16 21.17 12.02
CA ALA A 50 0.19 21.49 10.63
C ALA A 50 -0.28 22.90 10.24
N HIS A 51 -1.49 23.30 10.64
CA HIS A 51 -2.01 24.65 10.43
C HIS A 51 -1.14 25.71 11.12
N ALA A 52 -0.73 25.46 12.38
CA ALA A 52 0.14 26.37 13.12
C ALA A 52 1.53 26.52 12.48
N ASP A 53 2.09 25.46 11.91
CA ASP A 53 3.38 25.52 11.21
C ASP A 53 3.27 26.16 9.81
N ILE A 54 2.12 26.07 9.13
CA ILE A 54 1.84 26.84 7.91
C ILE A 54 1.86 28.34 8.20
N PHE A 55 1.15 28.82 9.22
CA PHE A 55 1.17 30.23 9.61
C PHE A 55 2.56 30.70 10.07
N ALA A 56 3.30 29.84 10.78
CA ALA A 56 4.70 30.13 11.15
C ALA A 56 5.60 30.29 9.91
N ALA A 57 5.46 29.41 8.92
CA ALA A 57 6.20 29.48 7.66
C ALA A 57 5.86 30.75 6.86
N GLN A 58 4.58 31.14 6.79
CA GLN A 58 4.14 32.38 6.15
C GLN A 58 4.78 33.62 6.80
N TYR A 59 4.77 33.71 8.14
CA TYR A 59 5.42 34.81 8.88
C TYR A 59 6.92 34.88 8.62
N LEU A 60 7.63 33.75 8.78
CA LEU A 60 9.09 33.70 8.61
C LEU A 60 9.51 34.07 7.19
N LEU A 61 8.77 33.58 6.18
CA LEU A 61 9.00 33.91 4.78
C LEU A 61 8.78 35.40 4.48
N HIS A 62 7.78 36.04 5.09
CA HIS A 62 7.55 37.49 4.94
C HIS A 62 8.73 38.32 5.46
N HIS A 63 9.34 37.91 6.58
CA HIS A 63 10.50 38.57 7.17
C HIS A 63 11.85 38.13 6.57
N GLY A 64 11.85 37.31 5.52
CA GLY A 64 13.06 36.86 4.80
C GLY A 64 13.84 35.74 5.49
N ASP A 65 13.29 35.10 6.53
CA ASP A 65 13.88 33.93 7.18
C ASP A 65 13.43 32.63 6.48
N THR A 66 13.90 32.49 5.24
CA THR A 66 13.48 31.41 4.32
C THR A 66 13.85 30.01 4.83
N GLU A 67 14.97 29.86 5.56
CA GLU A 67 15.39 28.56 6.11
C GLU A 67 14.50 28.10 7.27
N ASN A 68 14.19 28.99 8.23
CA ASN A 68 13.26 28.60 9.29
C ASN A 68 11.81 28.47 8.76
N ALA A 69 11.44 29.22 7.71
CA ALA A 69 10.18 29.00 7.00
C ALA A 69 10.12 27.60 6.37
N ARG A 70 11.20 27.13 5.74
CA ARG A 70 11.33 25.77 5.21
C ARG A 70 11.12 24.73 6.30
N LEU A 71 11.81 24.85 7.44
CA LEU A 71 11.68 23.90 8.56
C LEU A 71 10.24 23.83 9.11
N CYS A 72 9.49 24.94 9.12
CA CYS A 72 8.08 24.93 9.50
C CYS A 72 7.21 24.26 8.44
N ALA A 73 7.37 24.62 7.16
CA ALA A 73 6.59 24.04 6.07
C ALA A 73 6.86 22.53 5.87
N GLU A 74 8.09 22.06 6.09
CA GLU A 74 8.47 20.64 6.08
C GLU A 74 7.81 19.86 7.22
N ARG A 75 7.71 20.43 8.43
CA ARG A 75 6.95 19.79 9.53
C ARG A 75 5.46 19.69 9.22
N ALA A 76 4.86 20.74 8.66
CA ALA A 76 3.46 20.70 8.22
C ALA A 76 3.24 19.63 7.12
N TYR A 77 4.18 19.49 6.18
CA TYR A 77 4.14 18.47 5.13
C TYR A 77 4.32 17.05 5.67
N ALA A 78 5.22 16.84 6.65
CA ALA A 78 5.40 15.55 7.29
C ALA A 78 4.14 15.08 8.06
N LEU A 79 3.36 16.01 8.61
CA LEU A 79 2.08 15.74 9.27
C LEU A 79 0.93 15.52 8.26
N ARG A 80 0.86 16.34 7.21
CA ARG A 80 -0.22 16.33 6.21
C ARG A 80 0.39 16.50 4.80
N PRO A 81 0.88 15.41 4.17
CA PRO A 81 1.61 15.49 2.91
C PRO A 81 0.75 15.85 1.69
N VAL A 82 -0.58 15.79 1.81
CA VAL A 82 -1.55 16.14 0.75
C VAL A 82 -2.26 17.48 1.00
N HIS A 83 -1.51 18.47 1.46
CA HIS A 83 -2.05 19.78 1.82
C HIS A 83 -1.62 20.89 0.85
N ASN A 84 -2.60 21.48 0.15
CA ASN A 84 -2.37 22.40 -0.97
C ASN A 84 -1.59 23.67 -0.57
N GLU A 85 -1.93 24.30 0.55
CA GLU A 85 -1.24 25.51 1.02
C GLU A 85 0.21 25.19 1.45
N THR A 86 0.45 24.00 1.98
CA THR A 86 1.79 23.54 2.34
C THR A 86 2.66 23.36 1.09
N TRP A 87 2.13 22.73 0.03
CA TRP A 87 2.81 22.65 -1.26
C TRP A 87 3.06 24.03 -1.87
N ARG A 88 2.10 24.98 -1.76
CA ARG A 88 2.26 26.35 -2.26
C ARG A 88 3.42 27.07 -1.54
N LEU A 89 3.50 26.93 -0.23
CA LEU A 89 4.60 27.51 0.55
C LEU A 89 5.93 26.85 0.22
N LEU A 90 6.01 25.52 0.20
CA LEU A 90 7.24 24.81 -0.15
C LEU A 90 7.72 25.16 -1.56
N ALA A 91 6.83 25.27 -2.55
CA ALA A 91 7.18 25.70 -3.90
C ALA A 91 7.85 27.09 -3.92
N VAL A 92 7.33 28.06 -3.15
CA VAL A 92 7.91 29.41 -3.05
C VAL A 92 9.21 29.41 -2.25
N ILE A 93 9.26 28.68 -1.14
CA ILE A 93 10.42 28.59 -0.25
C ILE A 93 11.62 27.95 -0.97
N HIS A 94 11.45 26.78 -1.60
CA HIS A 94 12.53 26.12 -2.35
C HIS A 94 12.99 26.99 -3.53
N SER A 95 12.08 27.70 -4.21
CA SER A 95 12.44 28.65 -5.28
C SER A 95 13.29 29.81 -4.74
N ALA A 96 12.98 30.35 -3.56
CA ALA A 96 13.76 31.40 -2.91
C ALA A 96 15.14 30.92 -2.41
N LEU A 97 15.29 29.62 -2.11
CA LEU A 97 16.57 28.98 -1.77
C LEU A 97 17.38 28.52 -2.99
N GLY A 98 16.85 28.68 -4.21
CA GLY A 98 17.50 28.22 -5.46
C GLY A 98 17.35 26.72 -5.75
N ASP A 99 16.52 26.00 -4.98
CA ASP A 99 16.20 24.59 -5.16
C ASP A 99 15.07 24.42 -6.18
N ALA A 100 15.42 24.55 -7.45
CA ALA A 100 14.47 24.48 -8.55
C ALA A 100 13.76 23.12 -8.65
N LEU A 101 14.40 22.01 -8.25
CA LEU A 101 13.82 20.67 -8.34
C LEU A 101 12.68 20.48 -7.34
N ASN A 102 12.90 20.73 -6.05
CA ASN A 102 11.83 20.58 -5.08
C ASN A 102 10.71 21.62 -5.32
N ALA A 103 11.07 22.85 -5.74
CA ALA A 103 10.08 23.84 -6.17
C ALA A 103 9.19 23.31 -7.33
N SER A 104 9.77 22.66 -8.34
CA SER A 104 9.01 22.05 -9.44
C SER A 104 8.18 20.84 -9.02
N ILE A 105 8.65 20.02 -8.08
CA ILE A 105 7.89 18.90 -7.51
C ILE A 105 6.62 19.38 -6.80
N PHE A 106 6.72 20.41 -5.94
CA PHE A 106 5.53 20.95 -5.28
C PHE A 106 4.58 21.67 -6.24
N ASN A 107 5.10 22.34 -7.28
CA ASN A 107 4.29 22.87 -8.38
C ASN A 107 3.59 21.77 -9.20
N ALA A 108 4.18 20.59 -9.35
CA ALA A 108 3.55 19.45 -10.02
C ALA A 108 2.35 18.88 -9.22
N TYR A 109 2.48 18.75 -7.90
CA TYR A 109 1.35 18.40 -7.05
C TYR A 109 0.21 19.44 -7.15
N LEU A 110 0.54 20.74 -7.06
CA LEU A 110 -0.44 21.82 -7.25
C LEU A 110 -1.10 21.79 -8.63
N HIS A 111 -0.33 21.51 -9.69
CA HIS A 111 -0.86 21.38 -11.05
C HIS A 111 -1.90 20.26 -11.13
N ARG A 112 -1.67 19.11 -10.49
CA ARG A 112 -2.62 17.99 -10.51
C ARG A 112 -3.88 18.22 -9.68
N PHE A 113 -3.76 18.77 -8.48
CA PHE A 113 -4.89 18.94 -7.57
C PHE A 113 -5.64 20.27 -7.69
N LYS A 114 -5.00 21.32 -8.25
CA LYS A 114 -5.57 22.67 -8.39
C LYS A 114 -5.46 23.27 -9.80
N GLN A 115 -4.93 22.53 -10.78
CA GLN A 115 -4.78 22.97 -12.18
C GLN A 115 -3.95 24.27 -12.34
N THR A 116 -3.02 24.53 -11.41
CA THR A 116 -2.05 25.63 -11.54
C THR A 116 -1.12 25.42 -12.73
N ALA A 117 -0.50 26.48 -13.24
CA ALA A 117 0.54 26.34 -14.26
C ALA A 117 1.76 25.60 -13.70
N ILE A 118 2.35 24.70 -14.50
CA ILE A 118 3.66 24.09 -14.23
C ILE A 118 4.73 24.86 -15.01
N PRO A 119 5.94 25.11 -14.46
CA PRO A 119 7.01 25.78 -15.18
C PRO A 119 7.39 25.02 -16.46
N SER A 120 7.64 25.73 -17.56
CA SER A 120 8.01 25.12 -18.85
C SER A 120 9.49 24.74 -18.94
N THR A 121 10.28 24.98 -17.89
CA THR A 121 11.71 24.68 -17.83
C THR A 121 12.08 24.15 -16.44
N LEU A 122 13.08 23.27 -16.39
CA LEU A 122 13.68 22.77 -15.16
C LEU A 122 15.21 22.94 -15.26
N PRO A 123 15.81 23.91 -14.54
CA PRO A 123 17.26 24.06 -14.46
C PRO A 123 17.92 22.76 -13.96
N HIS A 124 19.02 22.36 -14.60
CA HIS A 124 19.78 21.15 -14.23
C HIS A 124 18.94 19.85 -14.23
N ALA A 125 18.00 19.72 -15.16
CA ALA A 125 17.18 18.52 -15.35
C ALA A 125 17.98 17.29 -15.84
N ASP A 126 18.62 16.58 -14.92
CA ASP A 126 19.13 15.23 -15.17
C ASP A 126 18.01 14.16 -15.12
N ALA A 127 18.36 12.91 -15.43
CA ALA A 127 17.40 11.80 -15.43
C ALA A 127 16.76 11.52 -14.06
N ALA A 128 17.49 11.72 -12.96
CA ALA A 128 16.95 11.51 -11.61
C ALA A 128 16.00 12.63 -11.19
N ALA A 129 16.32 13.88 -11.54
CA ALA A 129 15.44 15.04 -11.38
C ALA A 129 14.12 14.85 -12.15
N LEU A 130 14.20 14.43 -13.43
CA LEU A 130 13.02 14.14 -14.26
C LEU A 130 12.21 12.94 -13.73
N ALA A 131 12.86 11.90 -13.21
CA ALA A 131 12.16 10.75 -12.64
C ALA A 131 11.43 11.11 -11.33
N ARG A 132 12.04 11.92 -10.45
CA ARG A 132 11.37 12.46 -9.25
C ARG A 132 10.18 13.37 -9.60
N LEU A 133 10.32 14.23 -10.62
CA LEU A 133 9.23 15.07 -11.11
C LEU A 133 8.12 14.25 -11.79
N THR A 134 8.48 13.20 -12.52
CA THR A 134 7.54 12.21 -13.08
C THR A 134 6.68 11.60 -11.99
N ARG A 135 7.28 11.17 -10.87
CA ARG A 135 6.52 10.60 -9.75
C ARG A 135 5.44 11.57 -9.26
N ALA A 136 5.79 12.83 -8.99
CA ALA A 136 4.82 13.85 -8.56
C ALA A 136 3.66 14.04 -9.56
N MET A 137 3.90 13.78 -10.84
CA MET A 137 2.94 13.90 -11.93
C MET A 137 2.05 12.66 -12.17
N ILE A 138 2.22 11.57 -11.42
CA ILE A 138 1.42 10.33 -11.56
C ILE A 138 0.79 9.87 -10.23
N GLY A 139 -0.23 9.02 -10.30
CA GLY A 139 -0.79 8.31 -9.14
C GLY A 139 0.05 7.09 -8.75
N CYS A 140 -0.34 6.42 -7.66
CA CYS A 140 0.43 5.33 -7.06
C CYS A 140 0.16 3.95 -7.66
N ILE A 141 -1.00 3.73 -8.26
CA ILE A 141 -1.56 2.40 -8.54
C ILE A 141 -1.03 1.72 -9.81
N ASP A 142 -0.17 2.38 -10.61
CA ASP A 142 0.19 1.92 -11.96
C ASP A 142 1.66 1.46 -12.13
N ALA A 143 2.45 1.31 -11.05
CA ALA A 143 3.90 1.08 -11.16
C ALA A 143 4.28 -0.19 -11.97
N PRO A 144 5.22 -0.12 -12.95
CA PRO A 144 6.16 0.96 -13.26
C PRO A 144 5.72 1.86 -14.44
N LEU A 145 4.43 1.89 -14.79
CA LEU A 145 3.91 2.81 -15.79
C LEU A 145 4.00 4.26 -15.30
N ALA A 146 4.17 5.19 -16.23
CA ALA A 146 4.26 6.62 -15.98
C ALA A 146 3.40 7.36 -17.01
N LYS A 147 2.09 7.46 -16.75
CA LYS A 147 1.09 8.12 -17.63
C LYS A 147 1.41 9.60 -17.92
N ARG A 148 2.29 10.24 -17.15
CA ARG A 148 2.80 11.61 -17.33
C ARG A 148 4.30 11.70 -17.02
N ARG A 149 5.13 11.02 -17.80
CA ARG A 149 6.60 11.07 -17.68
C ARG A 149 7.15 12.41 -18.12
N ALA A 150 7.93 13.05 -17.24
CA ALA A 150 8.65 14.29 -17.49
C ALA A 150 9.82 14.06 -18.48
N VAL A 151 9.88 14.87 -19.53
CA VAL A 151 10.96 14.85 -20.54
C VAL A 151 11.36 16.29 -20.86
N ILE A 152 12.62 16.52 -21.24
CA ILE A 152 13.05 17.80 -21.84
C ILE A 152 13.14 17.63 -23.36
N GLU A 153 12.32 18.37 -24.08
CA GLU A 153 12.26 18.39 -25.55
C GLU A 153 12.45 19.84 -26.03
N ASN A 154 13.51 20.10 -26.81
CA ASN A 154 13.85 21.45 -27.28
C ASN A 154 13.90 22.50 -26.15
N ASP A 155 14.67 22.20 -25.10
CA ASP A 155 14.82 22.98 -23.86
C ASP A 155 13.50 23.25 -23.10
N THR A 156 12.41 22.54 -23.43
CA THR A 156 11.08 22.68 -22.83
C THR A 156 10.70 21.41 -22.07
N LEU A 157 10.17 21.56 -20.87
CA LEU A 157 9.60 20.46 -20.08
C LEU A 157 8.24 20.03 -20.65
N THR A 158 8.15 18.76 -21.04
CA THR A 158 6.94 18.11 -21.58
C THR A 158 6.59 16.85 -20.80
N PHE A 159 5.36 16.34 -20.98
CA PHE A 159 4.85 15.17 -20.27
C PHE A 159 4.14 14.21 -21.23
N HIS A 160 4.61 12.95 -21.29
CA HIS A 160 4.08 11.92 -22.19
C HIS A 160 3.90 10.58 -21.45
N PRO A 161 3.00 9.68 -21.88
CA PRO A 161 2.92 8.33 -21.33
C PRO A 161 4.16 7.49 -21.65
N ASP A 162 4.72 6.80 -20.66
CA ASP A 162 5.87 5.92 -20.81
C ASP A 162 5.94 4.86 -19.68
N VAL A 163 6.96 4.00 -19.65
CA VAL A 163 7.19 2.99 -18.61
C VAL A 163 8.64 3.07 -18.14
N PHE A 164 8.89 3.04 -16.83
CA PHE A 164 10.25 2.82 -16.32
C PHE A 164 10.64 1.36 -16.62
N VAL A 165 11.57 1.14 -17.55
CA VAL A 165 12.12 -0.19 -17.87
C VAL A 165 13.52 -0.07 -18.44
N GLY A 166 14.44 -0.89 -17.95
CA GLY A 166 15.88 -0.76 -18.20
C GLY A 166 16.56 0.35 -17.40
N GLU A 167 15.93 0.78 -16.30
CA GLU A 167 16.27 1.98 -15.53
C GLU A 167 15.71 1.87 -14.10
N TYR A 168 16.08 2.80 -13.22
CA TYR A 168 15.60 2.82 -11.83
C TYR A 168 14.18 3.39 -11.70
N LEU A 169 13.40 2.81 -10.77
CA LEU A 169 12.13 3.38 -10.35
C LEU A 169 12.37 4.55 -9.37
N PRO A 170 11.69 5.71 -9.51
CA PRO A 170 11.93 6.89 -8.66
C PRO A 170 11.26 6.80 -7.28
N VAL A 171 11.53 5.75 -6.52
CA VAL A 171 11.07 5.57 -5.13
C VAL A 171 12.21 5.79 -4.14
N THR A 172 11.89 6.17 -2.91
CA THR A 172 12.85 6.33 -1.81
C THR A 172 13.52 5.00 -1.52
N VAL A 173 14.85 5.03 -1.47
CA VAL A 173 15.70 3.87 -1.18
C VAL A 173 16.04 3.89 0.31
N PRO A 174 15.71 2.84 1.08
CA PRO A 174 16.14 2.72 2.47
C PRO A 174 17.67 2.75 2.61
N GLU A 175 18.18 3.23 3.75
CA GLU A 175 19.62 3.20 4.03
C GLU A 175 20.15 1.76 3.97
N GLY A 176 21.33 1.56 3.37
CA GLY A 176 21.90 0.22 3.14
C GLY A 176 21.21 -0.62 2.06
N SER A 177 20.18 -0.10 1.38
CA SER A 177 19.49 -0.78 0.28
C SER A 177 19.93 -0.27 -1.10
N ALA A 178 19.89 -1.13 -2.12
CA ALA A 178 19.93 -0.71 -3.53
C ALA A 178 18.53 -0.24 -4.01
N PRO A 179 18.45 0.63 -5.03
CA PRO A 179 17.20 1.00 -5.70
C PRO A 179 16.61 -0.16 -6.51
N PHE A 180 15.31 -0.13 -6.76
CA PHE A 180 14.68 -1.00 -7.75
C PHE A 180 15.09 -0.59 -9.17
N TRP A 181 15.75 -1.49 -9.89
CA TRP A 181 15.92 -1.42 -11.34
C TRP A 181 14.85 -2.29 -12.00
N VAL A 182 14.21 -1.77 -13.06
CA VAL A 182 12.99 -2.36 -13.60
C VAL A 182 13.26 -3.20 -14.84
N GLY A 183 13.05 -4.51 -14.73
CA GLY A 183 13.04 -5.48 -15.81
C GLY A 183 11.65 -5.96 -16.21
N THR A 184 11.62 -6.94 -17.11
CA THR A 184 10.45 -7.69 -17.58
C THR A 184 10.71 -9.18 -17.31
N TYR A 185 9.75 -9.92 -16.75
CA TYR A 185 10.06 -11.05 -15.84
C TYR A 185 11.24 -12.03 -16.14
N ALA A 186 11.19 -13.16 -16.87
CA ALA A 186 10.11 -13.90 -17.51
C ALA A 186 10.21 -15.41 -17.20
N ASP A 187 9.08 -16.13 -17.31
CA ASP A 187 8.96 -17.55 -16.89
C ASP A 187 9.33 -18.52 -18.03
N GLY A 188 10.62 -18.56 -18.37
CA GLY A 188 11.15 -19.27 -19.54
C GLY A 188 10.96 -18.52 -20.87
N GLY A 189 11.39 -19.14 -21.97
CA GLY A 189 11.45 -18.54 -23.32
C GLY A 189 12.79 -17.85 -23.61
N PHE A 190 12.84 -17.00 -24.65
CA PHE A 190 14.04 -16.23 -24.98
C PHE A 190 14.12 -14.95 -24.13
N LEU A 191 15.28 -14.71 -23.52
CA LEU A 191 15.49 -13.64 -22.53
C LEU A 191 15.20 -12.21 -23.05
N SER A 192 15.14 -11.98 -24.37
CA SER A 192 14.96 -10.64 -24.94
C SER A 192 13.58 -10.38 -25.57
N ASP A 193 12.70 -11.38 -25.69
CA ASP A 193 11.42 -11.24 -26.41
C ASP A 193 10.54 -10.13 -25.83
N ARG A 194 10.41 -10.08 -24.51
CA ARG A 194 9.68 -9.03 -23.80
C ARG A 194 10.39 -7.68 -23.85
N GLY A 195 11.73 -7.68 -23.83
CA GLY A 195 12.57 -6.50 -24.01
C GLY A 195 12.40 -5.82 -25.38
N TYR A 196 12.22 -6.61 -26.44
CA TYR A 196 11.84 -6.09 -27.77
C TYR A 196 10.44 -5.48 -27.76
N MET A 197 9.45 -6.21 -27.21
CA MET A 197 8.06 -5.77 -27.22
C MET A 197 7.85 -4.47 -26.43
N ILE A 198 8.39 -4.38 -25.21
CA ILE A 198 8.22 -3.18 -24.38
C ILE A 198 9.00 -1.97 -24.92
N ALA A 199 10.11 -2.17 -25.63
CA ALA A 199 10.87 -1.10 -26.25
C ALA A 199 10.09 -0.37 -27.36
N ASP A 200 9.22 -1.07 -28.10
CA ASP A 200 8.31 -0.44 -29.07
C ASP A 200 7.00 0.04 -28.41
N ALA A 201 6.47 -0.73 -27.46
CA ALA A 201 5.13 -0.49 -26.90
C ALA A 201 5.05 0.56 -25.78
N ARG A 202 6.13 0.82 -25.01
CA ARG A 202 6.06 1.62 -23.76
C ARG A 202 5.44 3.01 -23.89
N THR A 203 5.61 3.68 -25.05
CA THR A 203 5.09 5.03 -25.34
C THR A 203 3.73 5.04 -26.05
N LYS A 204 3.05 3.90 -26.20
CA LYS A 204 1.77 3.82 -26.91
C LYS A 204 0.59 3.83 -25.94
N ASP A 205 -0.40 4.69 -26.20
CA ASP A 205 -1.65 4.78 -25.41
C ASP A 205 -2.33 3.40 -25.25
N TRP A 206 -2.38 2.60 -26.33
CA TRP A 206 -2.97 1.27 -26.28
C TRP A 206 -2.25 0.32 -25.31
N PHE A 207 -0.95 0.50 -25.09
CA PHE A 207 -0.22 -0.29 -24.10
C PHE A 207 -0.58 0.17 -22.71
N GLN A 208 -0.52 1.48 -22.45
CA GLN A 208 -0.72 2.13 -21.14
C GLN A 208 -2.09 1.90 -20.52
N ASP A 209 -3.15 1.78 -21.34
CA ASP A 209 -4.52 1.62 -20.83
C ASP A 209 -5.08 0.20 -20.99
N ASN A 210 -4.46 -0.67 -21.81
CA ASN A 210 -5.05 -1.98 -22.17
C ASN A 210 -4.08 -3.16 -22.03
N ILE A 211 -2.94 -3.17 -22.72
CA ILE A 211 -2.07 -4.35 -22.80
C ILE A 211 -1.11 -4.47 -21.59
N CYS A 212 -0.83 -3.37 -20.89
CA CYS A 212 -0.07 -3.38 -19.64
C CYS A 212 -0.69 -4.26 -18.55
N ARG A 213 -2.02 -4.44 -18.56
CA ARG A 213 -2.84 -5.12 -17.54
C ARG A 213 -2.30 -6.49 -17.15
N ASP A 214 -1.86 -7.26 -18.15
CA ASP A 214 -1.35 -8.63 -17.99
C ASP A 214 0.18 -8.72 -18.22
N PHE A 215 0.88 -7.59 -18.37
CA PHE A 215 2.33 -7.58 -18.63
C PHE A 215 3.12 -7.58 -17.31
N PRO A 216 3.88 -8.64 -16.99
CA PRO A 216 4.60 -8.74 -15.73
C PRO A 216 5.98 -8.07 -15.79
N PHE A 217 6.17 -7.07 -14.94
CA PHE A 217 7.46 -6.46 -14.66
C PHE A 217 8.20 -7.23 -13.56
N ASP A 218 9.52 -7.11 -13.50
CA ASP A 218 10.35 -7.70 -12.45
C ASP A 218 11.32 -6.63 -11.95
N LEU A 219 10.98 -6.06 -10.80
CA LEU A 219 11.73 -4.99 -10.16
C LEU A 219 12.65 -5.64 -9.13
N GLN A 220 13.95 -5.46 -9.27
CA GLN A 220 14.93 -6.00 -8.33
C GLN A 220 15.86 -4.93 -7.80
N LYS A 221 16.26 -5.08 -6.53
CA LYS A 221 17.26 -4.23 -5.90
C LYS A 221 18.63 -4.47 -6.53
N ALA A 222 19.06 -3.55 -7.40
CA ALA A 222 20.22 -3.72 -8.26
C ALA A 222 20.96 -2.40 -8.51
N GLN A 223 22.22 -2.52 -8.94
CA GLN A 223 23.05 -1.43 -9.42
C GLN A 223 23.31 -1.58 -10.92
N GLU A 224 23.18 -0.49 -11.68
CA GLU A 224 23.67 -0.39 -13.06
C GLU A 224 25.20 -0.26 -13.06
N VAL A 225 25.86 -1.12 -13.84
CA VAL A 225 27.31 -1.24 -13.98
C VAL A 225 27.70 -1.02 -15.44
N ARG A 226 28.86 -0.37 -15.65
CA ARG A 226 29.54 -0.23 -16.94
C ARG A 226 30.97 -0.73 -16.81
N GLY A 227 31.46 -1.47 -17.80
CA GLY A 227 32.76 -2.13 -17.72
C GLY A 227 32.71 -3.31 -16.74
N ALA A 228 33.44 -3.20 -15.62
CA ALA A 228 33.62 -4.31 -14.67
C ALA A 228 33.12 -3.99 -13.25
N VAL A 229 32.61 -5.02 -12.56
CA VAL A 229 32.32 -5.01 -11.11
C VAL A 229 32.85 -6.29 -10.47
N GLN A 230 33.42 -6.17 -9.26
CA GLN A 230 33.74 -7.32 -8.42
C GLN A 230 32.57 -7.57 -7.45
N ILE A 231 32.09 -8.80 -7.40
CA ILE A 231 31.06 -9.28 -6.48
C ILE A 231 31.74 -10.16 -5.45
N ASP A 232 31.81 -9.67 -4.21
CA ASP A 232 32.39 -10.42 -3.09
C ASP A 232 31.41 -11.46 -2.56
N VAL A 233 31.93 -12.68 -2.32
CA VAL A 233 31.20 -13.77 -1.64
C VAL A 233 31.92 -14.05 -0.32
N PRO A 234 31.23 -14.05 0.85
CA PRO A 234 31.86 -14.36 2.12
C PRO A 234 32.50 -15.75 2.13
N GLU A 235 33.66 -15.89 2.77
CA GLU A 235 34.40 -17.16 2.81
C GLU A 235 33.55 -18.31 3.37
N GLY A 236 33.46 -19.42 2.61
CA GLY A 236 32.65 -20.58 2.97
C GLY A 236 31.13 -20.40 2.82
N ARG A 237 30.67 -19.32 2.17
CA ARG A 237 29.27 -19.11 1.77
C ARG A 237 29.12 -19.21 0.26
N GLU A 238 27.87 -19.34 -0.17
CA GLU A 238 27.48 -19.18 -1.56
C GLU A 238 26.42 -18.07 -1.67
N ALA A 239 26.27 -17.50 -2.85
CA ALA A 239 25.28 -16.48 -3.14
C ALA A 239 24.62 -16.71 -4.51
N LEU A 240 23.34 -16.35 -4.65
CA LEU A 240 22.69 -16.19 -5.96
C LEU A 240 22.71 -14.72 -6.33
N LEU A 241 23.25 -14.40 -7.51
CA LEU A 241 23.31 -13.05 -8.04
C LEU A 241 22.30 -12.89 -9.19
N PRO A 242 21.29 -12.00 -9.08
CA PRO A 242 20.48 -11.60 -10.22
C PRO A 242 21.28 -10.68 -11.15
N ILE A 243 21.17 -10.87 -12.46
CA ILE A 243 21.80 -10.02 -13.48
C ILE A 243 20.88 -9.81 -14.69
N ALA A 244 20.85 -8.59 -15.23
CA ALA A 244 20.05 -8.27 -16.43
C ALA A 244 20.83 -7.38 -17.40
N GLY A 245 20.69 -7.62 -18.71
CA GLY A 245 21.31 -6.82 -19.75
C GLY A 245 20.46 -5.62 -20.15
N THR A 246 21.06 -4.69 -20.90
CA THR A 246 20.32 -3.63 -21.62
C THR A 246 20.27 -3.86 -23.12
N GLN A 247 21.05 -4.81 -23.64
CA GLN A 247 21.03 -5.23 -25.05
C GLN A 247 20.60 -6.70 -25.23
N PRO A 248 20.08 -7.09 -26.40
CA PRO A 248 19.76 -8.48 -26.69
C PRO A 248 21.02 -9.32 -26.84
N VAL A 249 21.11 -10.45 -26.13
CA VAL A 249 22.26 -11.38 -26.15
C VAL A 249 23.57 -10.66 -25.76
N GLN A 250 23.49 -9.80 -24.74
CA GLN A 250 24.64 -9.04 -24.25
C GLN A 250 25.64 -9.98 -23.58
N GLU A 251 26.88 -9.96 -24.06
CA GLU A 251 27.97 -10.80 -23.53
C GLU A 251 28.49 -10.23 -22.20
N LEU A 252 28.71 -11.13 -21.23
CA LEU A 252 29.29 -10.83 -19.94
C LEU A 252 30.38 -11.86 -19.61
N ILE A 253 31.62 -11.40 -19.48
CA ILE A 253 32.75 -12.21 -19.03
C ILE A 253 32.63 -12.40 -17.51
N VAL A 254 32.72 -13.64 -17.06
CA VAL A 254 32.68 -14.06 -15.65
C VAL A 254 34.04 -14.65 -15.29
N SER A 255 34.78 -13.94 -14.43
CA SER A 255 36.13 -14.31 -13.98
C SER A 255 36.12 -14.69 -12.50
N THR A 256 36.83 -15.77 -12.15
CA THR A 256 36.95 -16.26 -10.76
C THR A 256 38.41 -16.63 -10.44
N PRO A 257 38.84 -16.65 -9.17
CA PRO A 257 40.18 -17.10 -8.80
C PRO A 257 40.50 -18.56 -9.20
N SER A 258 39.50 -19.45 -9.20
CA SER A 258 39.72 -20.89 -9.39
C SER A 258 39.48 -21.41 -10.81
N HIS A 259 38.83 -20.63 -11.68
CA HIS A 259 38.46 -21.07 -13.04
C HIS A 259 38.86 -20.05 -14.12
N ALA A 260 39.09 -20.54 -15.34
CA ALA A 260 39.26 -19.68 -16.51
C ALA A 260 37.98 -18.91 -16.82
N ASP A 261 38.13 -17.74 -17.44
CA ASP A 261 37.02 -16.86 -17.82
C ASP A 261 35.95 -17.58 -18.65
N GLN A 262 34.68 -17.30 -18.34
CA GLN A 262 33.52 -17.87 -19.03
C GLN A 262 32.60 -16.75 -19.55
N LEU A 263 31.81 -17.04 -20.59
CA LEU A 263 30.80 -16.12 -21.10
C LEU A 263 29.41 -16.48 -20.57
N ALA A 264 28.73 -15.50 -20.00
CA ALA A 264 27.29 -15.49 -19.80
C ALA A 264 26.63 -14.58 -20.86
N TYR A 265 25.36 -14.87 -21.17
CA TYR A 265 24.57 -14.12 -22.15
C TYR A 265 23.32 -13.56 -21.48
N LEU A 266 23.16 -12.25 -21.50
CA LEU A 266 22.03 -11.56 -20.86
C LEU A 266 20.93 -11.20 -21.87
N GLY A 267 19.70 -11.16 -21.38
CA GLY A 267 18.58 -10.60 -22.11
C GLY A 267 18.44 -9.10 -21.92
N LYS A 268 17.88 -8.43 -22.92
CA LYS A 268 17.46 -7.04 -22.78
C LYS A 268 16.34 -6.93 -21.74
N TRP A 269 16.65 -6.32 -20.61
CA TRP A 269 15.71 -6.02 -19.52
C TRP A 269 14.98 -7.28 -19.00
N SER A 270 15.72 -8.37 -18.80
CA SER A 270 15.22 -9.61 -18.20
C SER A 270 16.30 -10.20 -17.30
N TYR A 271 15.91 -10.66 -16.10
CA TYR A 271 16.84 -11.14 -15.08
C TYR A 271 17.16 -12.63 -15.25
N SER A 272 18.44 -12.94 -15.29
CA SER A 272 19.04 -14.27 -15.11
C SER A 272 19.71 -14.35 -13.74
N TYR A 273 20.10 -15.56 -13.32
CA TYR A 273 20.79 -15.78 -12.04
C TYR A 273 22.08 -16.58 -12.23
N ILE A 274 23.12 -16.23 -11.47
CA ILE A 274 24.36 -17.00 -11.35
C ILE A 274 24.59 -17.37 -9.88
N ARG A 275 24.97 -18.62 -9.61
CA ARG A 275 25.43 -19.09 -8.29
C ARG A 275 26.93 -18.83 -8.15
N LEU A 276 27.32 -18.12 -7.10
CA LEU A 276 28.69 -17.72 -6.80
C LEU A 276 29.16 -18.39 -5.51
N SER A 277 30.38 -18.93 -5.50
CA SER A 277 31.00 -19.61 -4.34
C SER A 277 32.37 -19.02 -3.94
N GLU A 278 32.85 -18.05 -4.72
CA GLU A 278 34.10 -17.31 -4.52
C GLU A 278 33.94 -15.89 -5.11
N PRO A 279 34.76 -14.89 -4.70
CA PRO A 279 34.72 -13.55 -5.29
C PRO A 279 34.80 -13.61 -6.82
N THR A 280 33.86 -12.96 -7.48
CA THR A 280 33.65 -13.09 -8.92
C THR A 280 33.65 -11.71 -9.58
N THR A 281 34.46 -11.52 -10.62
CA THR A 281 34.44 -10.30 -11.42
C THR A 281 33.56 -10.49 -12.65
N LEU A 282 32.62 -9.58 -12.85
CA LEU A 282 31.75 -9.52 -14.02
C LEU A 282 32.21 -8.35 -14.90
N THR A 283 32.50 -8.62 -16.17
CA THR A 283 32.99 -7.61 -17.12
C THR A 283 32.18 -7.65 -18.41
N CYS A 284 31.59 -6.51 -18.78
CA CYS A 284 31.11 -6.27 -20.14
C CYS A 284 32.19 -5.42 -20.85
N GLU A 285 32.80 -5.95 -21.92
CA GLU A 285 33.83 -5.23 -22.68
C GLU A 285 33.25 -4.10 -23.54
N GLU A 286 31.98 -4.22 -23.92
CA GLU A 286 31.21 -3.14 -24.55
C GLU A 286 30.82 -2.08 -23.50
N ASP A 287 30.68 -0.82 -23.91
CA ASP A 287 30.10 0.25 -23.06
C ASP A 287 28.56 0.15 -22.95
N ALA A 288 28.05 -1.09 -22.97
CA ALA A 288 26.66 -1.42 -22.73
C ALA A 288 26.48 -1.67 -21.23
N PRO A 289 25.61 -0.92 -20.53
CA PRO A 289 25.38 -1.15 -19.12
C PRO A 289 24.65 -2.48 -18.87
N PHE A 290 24.83 -3.03 -17.68
CA PHE A 290 24.04 -4.16 -17.17
C PHE A 290 23.65 -3.91 -15.71
N ALA A 291 22.55 -4.50 -15.25
CA ALA A 291 22.17 -4.47 -13.85
C ALA A 291 22.77 -5.67 -13.12
N ALA A 292 23.49 -5.41 -12.02
CA ALA A 292 23.93 -6.40 -11.04
C ALA A 292 23.04 -6.27 -9.78
N GLY A 293 22.30 -7.32 -9.48
CA GLY A 293 21.41 -7.39 -8.32
C GLY A 293 22.15 -7.47 -6.98
N THR A 294 21.43 -7.24 -5.90
CA THR A 294 21.94 -7.48 -4.55
C THR A 294 22.18 -8.99 -4.36
N PRO A 295 23.37 -9.45 -3.94
CA PRO A 295 23.64 -10.88 -3.75
C PRO A 295 22.73 -11.51 -2.68
N ILE A 296 22.06 -12.61 -3.03
CA ILE A 296 21.20 -13.39 -2.13
C ILE A 296 22.08 -14.44 -1.45
N LEU A 297 22.49 -14.21 -0.20
CA LEU A 297 23.34 -15.13 0.55
C LEU A 297 22.59 -16.41 0.93
N LEU A 298 23.15 -17.58 0.57
CA LEU A 298 22.57 -18.88 0.87
C LEU A 298 22.97 -19.37 2.27
N GLY A 299 22.11 -20.20 2.86
CA GLY A 299 22.25 -20.80 4.19
C GLY A 299 21.26 -20.21 5.21
N HIS A 300 20.61 -21.11 5.94
CA HIS A 300 19.61 -20.78 6.96
C HIS A 300 20.24 -20.21 8.26
N GLY A 301 19.55 -19.25 8.87
CA GLY A 301 19.87 -18.69 10.18
C GLY A 301 19.28 -19.53 11.32
N THR A 302 20.03 -19.71 12.41
CA THR A 302 19.65 -20.58 13.55
C THR A 302 18.42 -20.13 14.35
N HIS A 303 17.90 -18.95 14.06
CA HIS A 303 16.73 -18.34 14.74
C HIS A 303 15.66 -17.88 13.75
N ARG A 304 15.73 -18.32 12.49
CA ARG A 304 14.79 -17.94 11.43
C ARG A 304 13.98 -19.15 10.99
N HIS A 305 12.76 -18.90 10.54
CA HIS A 305 11.99 -19.88 9.81
C HIS A 305 12.46 -19.85 8.36
N LYS A 306 12.50 -21.00 7.69
CA LYS A 306 12.95 -21.10 6.31
C LYS A 306 12.00 -20.41 5.33
N LEU A 307 10.71 -20.37 5.68
CA LEU A 307 9.66 -19.75 4.88
C LEU A 307 8.66 -19.00 5.77
N VAL A 308 8.58 -17.68 5.62
CA VAL A 308 7.48 -16.87 6.14
C VAL A 308 6.67 -16.39 4.95
N LEU A 309 5.47 -16.93 4.78
CA LEU A 309 4.62 -16.77 3.60
C LEU A 309 3.33 -16.02 3.96
N ASN A 310 3.16 -14.84 3.37
CA ASN A 310 1.96 -14.02 3.48
C ASN A 310 1.13 -14.11 2.19
N ILE A 311 -0.15 -14.48 2.31
CA ILE A 311 -1.09 -14.65 1.21
C ILE A 311 -2.28 -13.70 1.43
N LEU A 312 -2.30 -12.58 0.73
CA LEU A 312 -3.41 -11.64 0.69
C LEU A 312 -4.35 -12.03 -0.45
N VAL A 313 -5.59 -12.36 -0.10
CA VAL A 313 -6.69 -12.58 -1.05
C VAL A 313 -7.56 -11.33 -1.06
N ASP A 314 -7.38 -10.48 -2.07
CA ASP A 314 -8.04 -9.18 -2.20
C ASP A 314 -9.57 -9.32 -2.13
N ALA A 315 -10.21 -8.50 -1.27
CA ALA A 315 -11.66 -8.43 -1.11
C ALA A 315 -12.36 -9.74 -0.70
N LEU A 316 -11.79 -10.52 0.23
CA LEU A 316 -12.43 -11.73 0.79
C LEU A 316 -13.33 -11.42 2.01
N PRO A 317 -14.67 -11.30 1.87
CA PRO A 317 -15.60 -11.04 2.98
C PRO A 317 -15.74 -12.25 3.90
N TRP A 318 -15.04 -12.25 5.02
CA TRP A 318 -15.03 -13.40 5.92
C TRP A 318 -16.40 -13.67 6.54
N ASN A 319 -17.19 -12.63 6.81
CA ASN A 319 -18.55 -12.76 7.33
C ASN A 319 -19.48 -13.59 6.41
N VAL A 320 -19.26 -13.55 5.09
CA VAL A 320 -19.98 -14.33 4.07
C VAL A 320 -19.39 -15.74 3.94
N VAL A 321 -18.07 -15.87 3.97
CA VAL A 321 -17.37 -17.14 3.68
C VAL A 321 -17.33 -18.09 4.88
N ARG A 322 -17.19 -17.59 6.12
CA ARG A 322 -16.96 -18.40 7.33
C ARG A 322 -17.98 -19.53 7.53
N GLY A 323 -19.26 -19.26 7.28
CA GLY A 323 -20.35 -20.23 7.42
C GLY A 323 -20.30 -21.39 6.42
N HIS A 324 -19.51 -21.24 5.35
CA HIS A 324 -19.32 -22.21 4.28
C HIS A 324 -17.84 -22.58 4.07
N PHE A 325 -16.93 -22.20 4.96
CA PHE A 325 -15.49 -22.23 4.71
C PHE A 325 -14.98 -23.61 4.26
N ALA A 326 -15.34 -24.69 4.98
CA ALA A 326 -14.95 -26.05 4.62
C ALA A 326 -15.69 -26.63 3.38
N GLU A 327 -16.78 -26.01 2.94
CA GLU A 327 -17.55 -26.39 1.74
C GLU A 327 -17.01 -25.70 0.48
N TRP A 328 -16.71 -24.40 0.59
CA TRP A 328 -16.30 -23.56 -0.54
C TRP A 328 -14.78 -23.49 -0.72
N MET A 329 -14.02 -23.67 0.37
CA MET A 329 -12.55 -23.66 0.40
C MET A 329 -12.00 -24.91 1.13
N PRO A 330 -12.34 -26.14 0.68
CA PRO A 330 -11.98 -27.37 1.39
C PRO A 330 -10.46 -27.60 1.53
N HIS A 331 -9.62 -27.17 0.60
CA HIS A 331 -8.17 -27.37 0.68
C HIS A 331 -7.51 -26.41 1.68
N ILE A 332 -7.90 -25.13 1.65
CA ILE A 332 -7.42 -24.11 2.58
C ILE A 332 -7.95 -24.41 3.99
N ALA A 333 -9.24 -24.77 4.14
CA ALA A 333 -9.82 -25.18 5.41
C ALA A 333 -9.12 -26.42 6.01
N ARG A 334 -8.74 -27.41 5.18
CA ARG A 334 -7.94 -28.58 5.63
C ARG A 334 -6.59 -28.14 6.22
N PHE A 335 -5.91 -27.19 5.58
CA PHE A 335 -4.60 -26.73 6.03
C PHE A 335 -4.70 -25.95 7.36
N PHE A 336 -5.62 -24.99 7.45
CA PHE A 336 -5.79 -24.13 8.63
C PHE A 336 -6.58 -24.77 9.78
N ALA A 337 -7.21 -25.94 9.57
CA ALA A 337 -7.70 -26.78 10.67
C ALA A 337 -6.60 -27.25 11.64
N ARG A 338 -5.31 -27.13 11.25
CA ARG A 338 -4.13 -27.33 12.10
C ARG A 338 -3.44 -26.01 12.50
N GLY A 339 -4.15 -24.88 12.42
CA GLY A 339 -3.64 -23.54 12.75
C GLY A 339 -4.63 -22.75 13.61
N THR A 340 -4.50 -21.43 13.57
CA THR A 340 -5.43 -20.48 14.20
C THR A 340 -6.24 -19.75 13.13
N VAL A 341 -7.56 -19.66 13.30
CA VAL A 341 -8.49 -18.85 12.48
C VAL A 341 -9.13 -17.76 13.35
N PHE A 342 -9.11 -16.52 12.88
CA PHE A 342 -9.69 -15.36 13.57
C PHE A 342 -11.09 -15.06 13.02
N ASP A 343 -12.14 -15.50 13.72
CA ASP A 343 -13.52 -15.39 13.23
C ASP A 343 -14.15 -13.99 13.41
N ALA A 344 -13.39 -13.05 13.98
CA ALA A 344 -13.80 -11.67 14.24
C ALA A 344 -12.71 -10.66 13.80
N HIS A 345 -12.19 -10.83 12.58
CA HIS A 345 -11.15 -9.99 11.99
C HIS A 345 -11.71 -8.87 11.08
N PHE A 346 -11.15 -7.66 11.17
CA PHE A 346 -11.67 -6.46 10.50
C PHE A 346 -10.60 -5.57 9.87
N SER A 347 -10.83 -5.18 8.62
CA SER A 347 -10.08 -4.11 7.98
C SER A 347 -10.32 -2.76 8.66
N THR A 348 -9.31 -1.90 8.59
CA THR A 348 -9.43 -0.48 8.96
C THR A 348 -10.19 0.32 7.90
N SER A 349 -10.36 -0.22 6.70
CA SER A 349 -10.82 0.51 5.52
C SER A 349 -11.66 -0.38 4.60
N GLU A 350 -12.34 0.23 3.63
CA GLU A 350 -13.21 -0.47 2.68
C GLU A 350 -12.51 -0.95 1.40
N TYR A 351 -11.23 -0.58 1.19
CA TYR A 351 -10.50 -0.82 -0.06
C TYR A 351 -8.97 -0.95 0.14
N THR A 352 -8.28 -1.53 -0.85
CA THR A 352 -6.86 -1.96 -0.80
C THR A 352 -5.85 -0.86 -0.48
N TYR A 353 -5.92 0.29 -1.17
CA TYR A 353 -4.89 1.33 -1.09
C TYR A 353 -4.56 1.83 0.34
N PRO A 354 -5.52 2.12 1.23
CA PRO A 354 -5.25 2.43 2.64
C PRO A 354 -4.96 1.19 3.51
N ALA A 355 -5.53 0.04 3.16
CA ALA A 355 -5.42 -1.19 3.97
C ALA A 355 -4.04 -1.85 3.86
N LEU A 356 -3.43 -1.87 2.67
CA LEU A 356 -2.14 -2.50 2.43
C LEU A 356 -0.98 -1.84 3.22
N PRO A 357 -0.83 -0.50 3.28
CA PRO A 357 0.11 0.15 4.19
C PRO A 357 -0.21 -0.08 5.67
N ALA A 358 -1.48 -0.26 6.04
CA ALA A 358 -1.87 -0.53 7.42
C ALA A 358 -1.43 -1.93 7.88
N ILE A 359 -1.52 -2.94 7.00
CA ILE A 359 -0.95 -4.28 7.21
C ILE A 359 0.57 -4.20 7.32
N GLU A 360 1.21 -3.54 6.36
CA GLU A 360 2.68 -3.48 6.25
C GLU A 360 3.37 -2.69 7.38
N THR A 361 2.66 -1.82 8.11
CA THR A 361 3.25 -0.98 9.19
C THR A 361 2.58 -1.12 10.56
N GLY A 362 1.44 -1.80 10.65
CA GLY A 362 0.62 -1.85 11.86
C GLY A 362 -0.04 -0.51 12.23
N ARG A 363 -0.19 0.43 11.28
CA ARG A 363 -0.70 1.79 11.52
C ARG A 363 -1.97 2.11 10.76
N PHE A 364 -2.84 2.90 11.36
CA PHE A 364 -4.08 3.36 10.75
C PHE A 364 -3.83 4.38 9.60
N PRO A 365 -4.72 4.43 8.59
CA PRO A 365 -4.65 5.38 7.46
C PRO A 365 -4.39 6.85 7.79
N HIS A 366 -4.88 7.36 8.92
CA HIS A 366 -4.60 8.74 9.35
C HIS A 366 -3.18 8.94 9.93
N HIS A 367 -2.47 7.88 10.30
CA HIS A 367 -1.04 7.93 10.60
C HIS A 367 -0.19 7.74 9.33
N THR A 368 -0.53 6.76 8.47
CA THR A 368 0.21 6.52 7.21
C THR A 368 -0.02 7.59 6.16
N GLN A 369 -1.08 8.40 6.29
CA GLN A 369 -1.51 9.45 5.36
C GLN A 369 -1.86 8.91 3.97
N PHE A 370 -2.38 7.69 3.89
CA PHE A 370 -2.83 7.06 2.65
C PHE A 370 -4.33 6.78 2.66
N PHE A 371 -5.08 7.60 1.91
CA PHE A 371 -6.53 7.51 1.74
C PHE A 371 -6.99 8.02 0.35
N GLN A 372 -6.05 8.20 -0.58
CA GLN A 372 -6.31 8.44 -2.02
C GLN A 372 -5.09 8.05 -2.87
N GLY A 373 -5.30 7.28 -3.94
CA GLY A 373 -4.24 6.79 -4.83
C GLY A 373 -3.66 7.83 -5.80
N GLU A 374 -4.24 9.03 -5.87
CA GLU A 374 -3.78 10.08 -6.78
C GLU A 374 -2.51 10.79 -6.29
N ALA A 375 -2.30 10.92 -4.97
CA ALA A 375 -1.10 11.58 -4.45
C ALA A 375 0.04 10.56 -4.26
N SER A 376 1.17 10.83 -4.92
CA SER A 376 2.39 10.04 -4.92
C SER A 376 3.46 10.55 -3.95
N HIS A 377 2.99 11.08 -2.81
CA HIS A 377 3.81 11.19 -1.62
C HIS A 377 4.14 9.78 -1.11
N GLU A 378 5.24 9.67 -0.37
CA GLU A 378 5.75 8.38 0.10
C GLU A 378 5.47 8.18 1.58
N LEU A 379 5.42 6.91 1.97
CA LEU A 379 5.34 6.47 3.34
C LEU A 379 6.55 7.01 4.10
N SER A 380 6.32 7.57 5.29
CA SER A 380 7.40 8.05 6.15
C SER A 380 8.47 6.96 6.34
N PRO A 381 9.77 7.25 6.17
CA PRO A 381 10.83 6.29 6.44
C PRO A 381 10.95 5.95 7.95
N ALA A 382 10.30 6.72 8.83
CA ALA A 382 10.17 6.39 10.25
C ALA A 382 9.17 5.26 10.53
N PHE A 383 8.32 4.89 9.56
CA PHE A 383 7.40 3.77 9.68
C PHE A 383 7.97 2.57 8.91
N LEU A 384 8.73 1.74 9.61
CA LEU A 384 9.30 0.52 9.06
C LEU A 384 8.19 -0.42 8.56
N THR A 385 8.43 -1.06 7.42
CA THR A 385 7.49 -2.04 6.86
C THR A 385 7.87 -3.47 7.27
N LEU A 386 6.95 -4.43 7.09
CA LEU A 386 7.22 -5.85 7.35
C LEU A 386 8.48 -6.31 6.60
N ALA A 387 8.57 -5.99 5.31
CA ALA A 387 9.71 -6.39 4.50
C ALA A 387 11.03 -5.70 4.94
N GLU A 388 11.00 -4.47 5.46
CA GLU A 388 12.20 -3.85 6.04
C GLU A 388 12.65 -4.61 7.29
N CYS A 389 11.74 -4.89 8.22
CA CYS A 389 12.04 -5.63 9.44
C CYS A 389 12.55 -7.06 9.16
N MET A 390 11.97 -7.74 8.18
CA MET A 390 12.39 -9.09 7.78
C MET A 390 13.72 -9.07 7.01
N LYS A 391 14.00 -8.02 6.24
CA LYS A 391 15.31 -7.82 5.61
C LYS A 391 16.41 -7.54 6.64
N ASP A 392 16.12 -6.80 7.71
CA ASP A 392 17.06 -6.57 8.82
C ASP A 392 17.36 -7.85 9.62
N LEU A 393 16.39 -8.76 9.74
CA LEU A 393 16.61 -10.13 10.20
C LEU A 393 17.39 -11.00 9.17
N GLY A 394 17.61 -10.48 7.95
CA GLY A 394 18.39 -11.10 6.88
C GLY A 394 17.64 -12.15 6.06
N TYR A 395 16.31 -12.10 6.00
CA TYR A 395 15.52 -12.87 5.05
C TYR A 395 15.70 -12.30 3.62
N TYR A 396 15.61 -13.17 2.60
CA TYR A 396 15.40 -12.71 1.23
C TYR A 396 13.93 -12.34 1.07
N THR A 397 13.66 -11.07 0.75
CA THR A 397 12.29 -10.52 0.76
C THR A 397 11.73 -10.43 -0.66
N SER A 398 10.63 -11.14 -0.93
CA SER A 398 10.13 -11.32 -2.31
C SER A 398 8.61 -11.20 -2.43
N ALA A 399 8.15 -10.75 -3.59
CA ALA A 399 6.74 -10.83 -3.99
C ALA A 399 6.63 -11.43 -5.41
N PRO A 400 6.46 -12.76 -5.55
CA PRO A 400 6.37 -13.45 -6.85
C PRO A 400 5.14 -13.08 -7.69
N ILE A 401 4.13 -12.48 -7.06
CA ILE A 401 3.02 -11.81 -7.73
C ILE A 401 2.46 -10.72 -6.80
N LEU A 402 2.28 -9.50 -7.32
CA LEU A 402 1.61 -8.43 -6.58
C LEU A 402 0.87 -7.42 -7.47
N ALA A 403 -0.16 -6.80 -6.88
CA ALA A 403 -0.74 -5.54 -7.35
C ALA A 403 0.19 -4.36 -7.02
N THR A 404 -0.05 -3.23 -7.65
CA THR A 404 0.93 -2.14 -7.82
C THR A 404 0.79 -0.98 -6.83
N ASP A 405 -0.29 -0.98 -6.05
CA ASP A 405 -0.71 0.05 -5.08
C ASP A 405 0.37 0.49 -4.09
N GLY A 406 1.19 -0.45 -3.62
CA GLY A 406 2.21 -0.21 -2.61
C GLY A 406 3.59 0.21 -3.14
N ILE A 407 3.77 0.31 -4.46
CA ILE A 407 5.11 0.49 -5.04
C ILE A 407 5.52 1.97 -5.06
N TYR A 408 4.78 2.83 -5.77
CA TYR A 408 5.14 4.25 -5.91
C TYR A 408 5.03 5.07 -4.63
N ASN A 409 4.22 4.60 -3.67
CA ASN A 409 4.10 5.23 -2.35
C ASN A 409 5.15 4.71 -1.34
N GLY A 410 6.07 3.84 -1.76
CA GLY A 410 7.17 3.35 -0.94
C GLY A 410 6.79 2.28 0.10
N THR A 411 5.55 1.79 0.15
CA THR A 411 5.16 0.70 1.08
C THR A 411 5.93 -0.59 0.78
N MET A 412 6.23 -0.87 -0.48
CA MET A 412 6.97 -2.06 -0.90
C MET A 412 8.50 -1.87 -0.88
N ARG A 413 9.03 -0.78 -0.30
CA ARG A 413 10.47 -0.45 -0.34
C ARG A 413 11.38 -1.45 0.38
N GLY A 414 10.85 -2.26 1.30
CA GLY A 414 11.62 -3.30 2.00
C GLY A 414 12.04 -4.47 1.10
N TYR A 415 11.14 -4.91 0.21
CA TYR A 415 11.31 -6.08 -0.64
C TYR A 415 12.54 -6.01 -1.55
N ASP A 416 13.23 -7.13 -1.78
CA ASP A 416 14.37 -7.26 -2.68
C ASP A 416 13.95 -7.50 -4.14
N ARG A 417 12.81 -8.16 -4.33
CA ARG A 417 12.23 -8.47 -5.65
C ARG A 417 10.70 -8.36 -5.65
N LEU A 418 10.16 -7.69 -6.65
CA LEU A 418 8.72 -7.51 -6.88
C LEU A 418 8.36 -7.89 -8.33
N ILE A 419 7.48 -8.87 -8.53
CA ILE A 419 6.97 -9.23 -9.87
C ILE A 419 5.54 -8.71 -10.04
N SER A 420 5.40 -7.45 -10.48
CA SER A 420 4.12 -6.75 -10.52
C SER A 420 3.35 -6.91 -11.84
N THR A 421 2.03 -6.88 -11.75
CA THR A 421 1.09 -6.67 -12.87
C THR A 421 0.09 -5.60 -12.46
N VAL A 422 -0.37 -4.75 -13.39
CA VAL A 422 -1.19 -3.57 -13.05
C VAL A 422 -2.69 -3.83 -12.96
N TRP A 423 -3.15 -5.08 -13.22
CA TRP A 423 -4.59 -5.39 -13.20
C TRP A 423 -4.96 -6.67 -12.46
N GLN A 424 -4.53 -7.85 -12.95
CA GLN A 424 -4.90 -9.12 -12.33
C GLN A 424 -3.69 -9.88 -11.81
N GLN A 425 -3.89 -10.51 -10.65
CA GLN A 425 -2.93 -11.36 -9.96
C GLN A 425 -3.59 -12.72 -9.66
N PRO A 426 -3.79 -13.59 -10.67
CA PRO A 426 -4.53 -14.83 -10.48
C PRO A 426 -3.74 -15.84 -9.63
N SER A 427 -4.44 -16.46 -8.68
CA SER A 427 -3.94 -17.49 -7.76
C SER A 427 -3.20 -18.63 -8.45
N ARG A 428 -3.57 -18.99 -9.68
CA ARG A 428 -2.86 -19.99 -10.48
C ARG A 428 -1.41 -19.58 -10.79
N LEU A 429 -1.17 -18.31 -11.14
CA LEU A 429 0.19 -17.81 -11.37
C LEU A 429 0.92 -17.57 -10.05
N GLY A 430 0.22 -17.09 -9.02
CA GLY A 430 0.78 -16.90 -7.68
C GLY A 430 1.31 -18.20 -7.07
N ALA A 431 0.53 -19.28 -7.12
CA ALA A 431 0.93 -20.60 -6.63
C ALA A 431 2.14 -21.16 -7.37
N GLU A 432 2.09 -21.19 -8.71
CA GLU A 432 3.17 -21.73 -9.55
C GLU A 432 4.49 -20.98 -9.34
N ARG A 433 4.45 -19.64 -9.42
CA ARG A 433 5.64 -18.80 -9.22
C ARG A 433 6.21 -18.92 -7.82
N THR A 434 5.37 -19.18 -6.81
CA THR A 434 5.84 -19.37 -5.42
C THR A 434 6.49 -20.73 -5.23
N ILE A 435 6.01 -21.78 -5.90
CA ILE A 435 6.71 -23.07 -5.95
C ILE A 435 8.08 -22.90 -6.63
N HIS A 436 8.13 -22.30 -7.82
CA HIS A 436 9.40 -22.01 -8.49
C HIS A 436 10.32 -21.09 -7.66
N HIS A 437 9.77 -20.17 -6.87
CA HIS A 437 10.53 -19.32 -5.95
C HIS A 437 11.14 -20.14 -4.79
N ILE A 438 10.37 -21.03 -4.17
CA ILE A 438 10.86 -21.96 -3.15
C ILE A 438 11.95 -22.88 -3.72
N GLU A 439 11.76 -23.41 -4.94
CA GLU A 439 12.75 -24.29 -5.59
C GLU A 439 14.03 -23.57 -5.99
N ALA A 440 13.95 -22.31 -6.42
CA ALA A 440 15.12 -21.52 -6.84
C ALA A 440 15.88 -20.86 -5.68
N PHE A 441 15.20 -20.50 -4.59
CA PHE A 441 15.77 -19.66 -3.51
C PHE A 441 15.68 -20.28 -2.11
N GLY A 442 15.04 -21.45 -1.93
CA GLY A 442 14.81 -22.08 -0.62
C GLY A 442 16.04 -22.58 0.13
N GLU A 443 17.26 -22.40 -0.42
CA GLU A 443 18.51 -22.50 0.34
C GLU A 443 18.80 -21.26 1.21
N ALA A 444 18.07 -20.15 0.98
CA ALA A 444 18.01 -18.98 1.86
C ALA A 444 16.74 -19.02 2.73
N ASP A 445 16.65 -18.14 3.72
CA ASP A 445 15.42 -17.94 4.49
C ASP A 445 14.53 -16.91 3.76
N LEU A 446 13.29 -17.31 3.46
CA LEU A 446 12.40 -16.57 2.57
C LEU A 446 11.32 -15.81 3.35
N PHE A 447 11.16 -14.53 3.07
CA PHE A 447 9.96 -13.76 3.42
C PHE A 447 9.22 -13.42 2.13
N THR A 448 8.07 -14.05 1.91
CA THR A 448 7.40 -14.08 0.61
C THR A 448 5.96 -13.57 0.72
N PHE A 449 5.59 -12.64 -0.15
CA PHE A 449 4.26 -12.05 -0.22
C PHE A 449 3.56 -12.38 -1.55
N LEU A 450 2.32 -12.85 -1.47
CA LEU A 450 1.42 -13.03 -2.61
C LEU A 450 0.22 -12.10 -2.40
N HIS A 451 -0.05 -11.25 -3.38
CA HIS A 451 -1.32 -10.51 -3.48
C HIS A 451 -2.11 -11.12 -4.63
N LEU A 452 -3.32 -11.62 -4.35
CA LEU A 452 -4.16 -12.39 -5.28
C LEU A 452 -5.51 -11.72 -5.49
N SER A 453 -5.93 -11.57 -6.75
CA SER A 453 -7.11 -10.76 -7.14
C SER A 453 -8.30 -11.58 -7.67
N ASP A 454 -8.32 -12.90 -7.49
CA ASP A 454 -9.32 -13.81 -8.10
C ASP A 454 -10.77 -13.52 -7.65
N VAL A 455 -10.93 -13.03 -6.42
CA VAL A 455 -12.25 -12.71 -5.83
C VAL A 455 -12.55 -11.21 -5.75
N HIS A 456 -11.59 -10.36 -6.12
CA HIS A 456 -11.79 -8.92 -6.24
C HIS A 456 -12.90 -8.62 -7.27
N PRO A 457 -13.92 -7.82 -6.92
CA PRO A 457 -15.06 -7.61 -7.79
C PRO A 457 -14.77 -6.52 -8.84
N TRP A 458 -14.74 -6.90 -10.11
CA TRP A 458 -14.57 -5.98 -11.25
C TRP A 458 -15.93 -5.52 -11.79
N ASP A 459 -16.04 -4.26 -12.25
CA ASP A 459 -17.26 -3.77 -12.92
C ASP A 459 -17.54 -4.63 -14.16
N ALA A 460 -18.78 -5.11 -14.29
CA ALA A 460 -19.19 -5.95 -15.39
C ALA A 460 -19.10 -5.28 -16.78
N MET A 461 -19.02 -3.94 -16.84
CA MET A 461 -18.90 -3.21 -18.09
C MET A 461 -17.58 -3.56 -18.80
N ALA A 462 -17.69 -4.33 -19.89
CA ALA A 462 -16.57 -4.90 -20.66
C ALA A 462 -15.67 -5.91 -19.90
N PHE A 463 -16.10 -6.40 -18.73
CA PHE A 463 -15.41 -7.50 -18.04
C PHE A 463 -15.80 -8.88 -18.58
N ASN A 464 -14.80 -9.75 -18.73
CA ASN A 464 -15.00 -11.12 -19.17
C ASN A 464 -15.21 -12.06 -17.97
N PHE A 465 -16.44 -12.47 -17.73
CA PHE A 465 -16.80 -13.38 -16.64
C PHE A 465 -16.31 -14.81 -16.91
N ALA A 466 -16.09 -15.58 -15.85
CA ALA A 466 -15.69 -16.98 -15.97
C ALA A 466 -16.76 -17.79 -16.76
N THR A 467 -16.33 -18.64 -17.70
CA THR A 467 -17.23 -19.34 -18.62
C THR A 467 -18.29 -20.19 -17.89
N GLU A 468 -17.95 -20.78 -16.75
CA GLU A 468 -18.90 -21.53 -15.90
C GLU A 468 -19.93 -20.65 -15.18
N VAL A 469 -19.68 -19.35 -15.05
CA VAL A 469 -20.65 -18.37 -14.55
C VAL A 469 -21.61 -18.02 -15.69
N GLU A 470 -21.06 -17.66 -16.86
CA GLU A 470 -21.85 -17.29 -18.03
C GLU A 470 -22.80 -18.40 -18.49
N THR A 471 -22.33 -19.65 -18.50
CA THR A 471 -23.09 -20.81 -18.99
C THR A 471 -24.11 -21.36 -18.00
N ARG A 472 -24.08 -20.94 -16.73
CA ARG A 472 -24.97 -21.45 -15.67
C ARG A 472 -25.96 -20.43 -15.14
N LEU A 473 -25.70 -19.13 -15.29
CA LEU A 473 -26.64 -18.10 -14.85
C LEU A 473 -27.88 -18.04 -15.75
N PRO A 474 -29.09 -17.95 -15.18
CA PRO A 474 -30.29 -17.61 -15.93
C PRO A 474 -30.14 -16.28 -16.66
N LEU A 475 -30.77 -16.14 -17.82
CA LEU A 475 -30.64 -14.95 -18.68
C LEU A 475 -30.93 -13.62 -17.94
N ALA A 476 -31.89 -13.61 -17.02
CA ALA A 476 -32.25 -12.45 -16.20
C ALA A 476 -31.21 -12.04 -15.13
N HIS A 477 -30.23 -12.91 -14.84
CA HIS A 477 -29.07 -12.59 -14.00
C HIS A 477 -27.80 -12.39 -14.83
N ARG A 478 -27.73 -12.94 -16.06
CA ARG A 478 -26.63 -12.68 -17.00
C ARG A 478 -26.77 -11.33 -17.72
N LEU A 479 -28.00 -10.87 -17.96
CA LEU A 479 -28.34 -9.57 -18.52
C LEU A 479 -29.02 -8.71 -17.46
N PHE A 480 -28.41 -7.59 -17.11
CA PHE A 480 -28.88 -6.64 -16.10
C PHE A 480 -28.65 -5.22 -16.64
N ALA A 481 -29.49 -4.27 -16.23
CA ALA A 481 -29.33 -2.87 -16.62
C ALA A 481 -28.30 -2.20 -15.70
N TRP A 482 -27.10 -1.95 -16.22
CA TRP A 482 -26.05 -1.17 -15.56
C TRP A 482 -25.41 -0.27 -16.61
N GLU A 483 -25.66 1.03 -16.50
CA GLU A 483 -25.39 2.00 -17.56
C GLU A 483 -24.23 2.97 -17.22
N LYS A 484 -23.48 2.69 -16.14
CA LYS A 484 -22.40 3.55 -15.67
C LYS A 484 -21.28 2.77 -14.99
N GLU A 485 -20.04 3.07 -15.41
CA GLU A 485 -18.81 2.71 -14.71
C GLU A 485 -18.87 3.03 -13.21
N THR A 486 -18.48 2.05 -12.40
CA THR A 486 -18.58 2.08 -10.95
C THR A 486 -17.40 1.38 -10.29
N ALA A 487 -16.76 2.05 -9.33
CA ALA A 487 -15.65 1.49 -8.56
C ALA A 487 -16.04 0.19 -7.82
N SER A 488 -15.11 -0.76 -7.69
CA SER A 488 -15.26 -2.10 -7.09
C SER A 488 -16.01 -2.10 -5.76
N VAL A 489 -15.66 -1.17 -4.87
CA VAL A 489 -16.24 -1.03 -3.53
C VAL A 489 -17.63 -0.39 -3.50
N ARG A 490 -18.13 -0.03 -4.68
CA ARG A 490 -19.47 0.52 -4.94
C ARG A 490 -20.23 -0.30 -5.97
N LEU A 491 -19.84 -1.55 -6.24
CA LEU A 491 -20.65 -2.45 -7.07
C LEU A 491 -21.94 -2.88 -6.34
N PRO A 492 -23.02 -3.16 -7.08
CA PRO A 492 -24.30 -3.61 -6.52
C PRO A 492 -24.29 -5.11 -6.20
N ASP A 493 -25.26 -5.58 -5.42
CA ASP A 493 -25.38 -6.97 -4.98
C ASP A 493 -26.00 -7.91 -6.02
N PHE A 494 -25.57 -7.79 -7.28
CA PHE A 494 -26.07 -8.62 -8.37
C PHE A 494 -25.53 -10.06 -8.31
N GLU A 495 -26.38 -11.03 -8.64
CA GLU A 495 -26.01 -12.46 -8.63
C GLU A 495 -24.87 -12.82 -9.59
N ILE A 496 -24.62 -12.02 -10.64
CA ILE A 496 -23.45 -12.22 -11.51
C ILE A 496 -22.13 -12.01 -10.77
N TYR A 497 -22.02 -10.97 -9.94
CA TYR A 497 -20.83 -10.73 -9.14
C TYR A 497 -20.66 -11.79 -8.05
N LYS A 498 -21.74 -12.18 -7.37
CA LYS A 498 -21.70 -13.27 -6.37
C LYS A 498 -21.35 -14.62 -7.01
N ALA A 499 -21.77 -14.86 -8.26
CA ALA A 499 -21.39 -16.06 -9.00
C ALA A 499 -19.92 -16.04 -9.46
N GLN A 500 -19.42 -14.88 -9.91
CA GLN A 500 -18.00 -14.66 -10.22
C GLN A 500 -17.12 -14.86 -8.99
N PHE A 501 -17.49 -14.26 -7.86
CA PHE A 501 -16.83 -14.47 -6.57
C PHE A 501 -16.75 -15.95 -6.21
N ARG A 502 -17.86 -16.70 -6.32
CA ARG A 502 -17.87 -18.16 -6.09
C ARG A 502 -17.06 -18.97 -7.11
N ALA A 503 -16.75 -18.42 -8.29
CA ALA A 503 -15.83 -19.06 -9.23
C ALA A 503 -14.38 -18.81 -8.81
N GLY A 504 -14.00 -17.55 -8.63
CA GLY A 504 -12.67 -17.16 -8.15
C GLY A 504 -12.29 -17.80 -6.81
N LEU A 505 -13.24 -17.95 -5.87
CA LEU A 505 -12.99 -18.60 -4.59
C LEU A 505 -12.58 -20.08 -4.73
N ARG A 506 -13.11 -20.78 -5.74
CA ARG A 506 -12.72 -22.16 -6.06
C ARG A 506 -11.36 -22.22 -6.77
N ASP A 507 -11.00 -21.19 -7.52
CA ASP A 507 -9.65 -21.06 -8.08
C ASP A 507 -8.62 -20.81 -6.97
N VAL A 508 -8.88 -19.87 -6.06
CA VAL A 508 -8.04 -19.64 -4.87
C VAL A 508 -7.85 -20.93 -4.08
N ASP A 509 -8.94 -21.63 -3.70
CA ASP A 509 -8.82 -22.87 -2.93
C ASP A 509 -8.03 -23.97 -3.66
N ARG A 510 -8.27 -24.16 -4.96
CA ARG A 510 -7.57 -25.15 -5.76
C ARG A 510 -6.08 -24.82 -5.93
N ASN A 511 -5.76 -23.58 -6.28
CA ASN A 511 -4.40 -23.18 -6.61
C ASN A 511 -3.55 -22.98 -5.35
N ILE A 512 -4.08 -22.32 -4.32
CA ILE A 512 -3.39 -22.18 -3.03
C ILE A 512 -3.40 -23.49 -2.26
N GLY A 513 -4.44 -24.32 -2.36
CA GLY A 513 -4.44 -25.69 -1.83
C GLY A 513 -3.30 -26.56 -2.38
N MET A 514 -2.89 -26.35 -3.64
CA MET A 514 -1.70 -26.97 -4.23
C MET A 514 -0.41 -26.47 -3.57
N LEU A 515 -0.22 -25.15 -3.46
CA LEU A 515 0.93 -24.54 -2.80
C LEU A 515 1.06 -24.97 -1.32
N LEU A 516 -0.05 -24.96 -0.56
CA LEU A 516 -0.08 -25.40 0.82
C LEU A 516 0.28 -26.89 0.94
N SER A 517 -0.20 -27.73 0.03
CA SER A 517 0.17 -29.16 0.01
C SER A 517 1.64 -29.39 -0.35
N TYR A 518 2.23 -28.52 -1.17
CA TYR A 518 3.67 -28.50 -1.45
C TYR A 518 4.45 -28.16 -0.18
N ILE A 519 4.09 -27.08 0.51
CA ILE A 519 4.73 -26.66 1.78
C ILE A 519 4.66 -27.79 2.82
N GLU A 520 3.49 -28.41 3.02
CA GLU A 520 3.30 -29.58 3.93
C GLU A 520 4.16 -30.80 3.56
N SER A 521 4.69 -30.87 2.34
CA SER A 521 5.52 -31.98 1.84
C SER A 521 7.02 -31.66 1.84
N HIS A 522 7.41 -30.39 2.01
CA HIS A 522 8.78 -29.90 1.85
C HIS A 522 9.37 -29.24 3.11
N TYR A 523 8.54 -28.86 4.09
CA TYR A 523 8.96 -28.23 5.35
C TYR A 523 8.35 -28.95 6.56
N ALA A 524 9.06 -28.95 7.69
CA ALA A 524 8.48 -29.29 8.98
C ALA A 524 7.60 -28.14 9.53
N ASP A 525 6.64 -28.45 10.41
CA ASP A 525 5.68 -27.47 10.94
C ASP A 525 6.34 -26.34 11.78
N ASP A 526 7.60 -26.50 12.21
CA ASP A 526 8.44 -25.48 12.88
C ASP A 526 9.39 -24.70 11.94
N GLU A 527 9.49 -25.10 10.67
CA GLU A 527 10.34 -24.46 9.67
C GLU A 527 9.63 -23.37 8.86
N TYR A 528 8.31 -23.24 8.96
CA TYR A 528 7.54 -22.24 8.23
C TYR A 528 6.53 -21.48 9.09
N ILE A 529 6.09 -20.31 8.59
CA ILE A 529 4.87 -19.61 9.00
C ILE A 529 4.09 -19.29 7.72
N VAL A 530 2.82 -19.69 7.65
CA VAL A 530 1.88 -19.26 6.60
C VAL A 530 0.79 -18.41 7.23
N SER A 531 0.60 -17.20 6.71
CA SER A 531 -0.52 -16.31 7.03
C SER A 531 -1.38 -16.14 5.76
N LEU A 532 -2.67 -16.45 5.84
CA LEU A 532 -3.65 -16.10 4.81
C LEU A 532 -4.61 -15.07 5.38
N TYR A 533 -4.81 -13.97 4.66
CA TYR A 533 -5.66 -12.88 5.09
C TYR A 533 -6.30 -12.15 3.89
N SER A 534 -7.18 -11.20 4.18
CA SER A 534 -7.57 -10.17 3.22
C SER A 534 -7.38 -8.78 3.79
N ASP A 535 -7.22 -7.84 2.88
CA ASP A 535 -7.13 -6.41 3.14
C ASP A 535 -8.49 -5.79 3.45
N HIS A 536 -9.56 -6.29 2.84
CA HIS A 536 -10.96 -5.92 3.12
C HIS A 536 -11.95 -7.02 2.71
N GLY A 537 -13.25 -6.71 2.77
CA GLY A 537 -14.34 -7.56 2.29
C GLY A 537 -14.84 -7.13 0.91
N SER A 538 -16.11 -7.39 0.56
CA SER A 538 -16.66 -7.10 -0.77
C SER A 538 -18.08 -6.52 -0.75
N SER A 539 -18.25 -5.42 -1.47
CA SER A 539 -19.52 -4.66 -1.58
C SER A 539 -20.67 -5.44 -2.23
N VAL A 540 -20.35 -6.46 -3.05
CA VAL A 540 -21.32 -7.23 -3.86
C VAL A 540 -22.21 -8.18 -3.04
N PHE A 541 -22.01 -8.20 -1.72
CA PHE A 541 -22.85 -8.92 -0.75
C PHE A 541 -23.71 -7.98 0.11
N THR A 542 -23.56 -6.65 -0.03
CA THR A 542 -24.34 -5.65 0.73
C THR A 542 -25.63 -5.29 -0.02
N PRO A 543 -26.81 -5.66 0.50
CA PRO A 543 -28.08 -5.33 -0.13
C PRO A 543 -28.27 -3.82 -0.25
N ARG A 544 -28.80 -3.36 -1.38
CA ARG A 544 -29.18 -1.95 -1.58
C ARG A 544 -30.68 -1.78 -1.48
N VAL A 545 -31.13 -0.95 -0.55
CA VAL A 545 -32.49 -0.42 -0.56
C VAL A 545 -32.57 0.65 -1.66
N GLU A 546 -33.63 0.62 -2.46
CA GLU A 546 -33.82 1.60 -3.53
C GLU A 546 -33.87 3.03 -2.94
N GLY A 547 -33.04 3.93 -3.48
CA GLY A 547 -32.93 5.31 -3.01
C GLY A 547 -32.00 5.53 -1.81
N THR A 548 -31.26 4.53 -1.32
CA THR A 548 -30.21 4.70 -0.30
C THR A 548 -28.81 4.58 -0.88
N GLU A 549 -27.82 5.24 -0.25
CA GLU A 549 -26.42 4.97 -0.55
C GLU A 549 -25.99 3.59 -0.02
N LEU A 550 -24.93 3.02 -0.63
CA LEU A 550 -24.28 1.81 -0.13
C LEU A 550 -23.54 2.12 1.18
N ASP A 551 -23.71 1.28 2.21
CA ASP A 551 -22.80 1.28 3.36
C ASP A 551 -21.43 0.70 2.99
N VAL A 552 -20.53 1.58 2.55
CA VAL A 552 -19.16 1.21 2.15
C VAL A 552 -18.32 0.66 3.31
N ILE A 553 -18.61 1.03 4.56
CA ILE A 553 -17.90 0.51 5.75
C ILE A 553 -18.73 -0.53 6.53
N GLY A 554 -19.76 -1.10 5.91
CA GLY A 554 -20.55 -2.20 6.47
C GLY A 554 -19.74 -3.49 6.64
N GLU A 555 -20.30 -4.47 7.37
CA GLU A 555 -19.57 -5.71 7.68
C GLU A 555 -19.09 -6.46 6.44
N ASN A 556 -19.91 -6.57 5.40
CA ASN A 556 -19.50 -7.25 4.16
C ASN A 556 -18.27 -6.60 3.53
N SER A 557 -18.10 -5.28 3.65
CA SER A 557 -16.97 -4.54 3.06
C SER A 557 -15.74 -4.51 3.96
N THR A 558 -15.89 -4.76 5.26
CA THR A 558 -14.82 -4.50 6.25
C THR A 558 -14.47 -5.68 7.15
N MET A 559 -15.28 -6.74 7.19
CA MET A 559 -14.94 -7.98 7.88
C MET A 559 -14.09 -8.87 6.97
N ALA A 560 -12.80 -8.88 7.23
CA ALA A 560 -11.76 -9.50 6.42
C ALA A 560 -11.40 -10.90 6.96
N ALA A 561 -10.74 -11.73 6.16
CA ALA A 561 -10.24 -13.02 6.60
C ALA A 561 -8.89 -12.87 7.32
N TRP A 562 -8.63 -13.69 8.34
CA TRP A 562 -7.27 -13.92 8.84
C TRP A 562 -7.14 -15.31 9.47
N MET A 563 -6.12 -16.04 9.03
CA MET A 563 -5.77 -17.37 9.54
C MET A 563 -4.26 -17.61 9.40
N MET A 564 -3.67 -18.30 10.36
CA MET A 564 -2.23 -18.58 10.42
C MET A 564 -1.96 -20.04 10.78
N ARG A 565 -0.83 -20.58 10.32
CA ARG A 565 -0.30 -21.88 10.75
C ARG A 565 1.22 -21.92 10.62
N GLY A 566 1.88 -22.65 11.51
CA GLY A 566 3.31 -22.91 11.48
C GLY A 566 3.95 -22.61 12.84
N ALA A 567 5.25 -22.33 12.81
CA ALA A 567 6.05 -22.12 14.00
C ALA A 567 5.47 -21.02 14.93
N GLY A 568 5.33 -21.35 16.22
CA GLY A 568 4.78 -20.43 17.22
C GLY A 568 3.28 -20.15 17.11
N VAL A 569 2.57 -20.66 16.09
CA VAL A 569 1.13 -20.47 15.91
C VAL A 569 0.35 -21.58 16.63
N PRO A 570 -0.61 -21.25 17.52
CA PRO A 570 -1.43 -22.27 18.17
C PRO A 570 -2.26 -23.10 17.17
N GLU A 571 -2.26 -24.43 17.37
CA GLU A 571 -2.90 -25.39 16.48
C GLU A 571 -4.37 -25.64 16.82
N GLY A 572 -5.22 -25.75 15.80
CA GLY A 572 -6.61 -26.20 15.92
C GLY A 572 -7.54 -25.21 16.62
N VAL A 573 -7.21 -23.91 16.61
CA VAL A 573 -7.97 -22.87 17.31
C VAL A 573 -8.82 -22.07 16.32
N VAL A 574 -10.09 -21.86 16.65
CA VAL A 574 -10.92 -20.81 16.06
C VAL A 574 -11.24 -19.82 17.17
N THR A 575 -10.72 -18.60 17.08
CA THR A 575 -10.91 -17.56 18.09
C THR A 575 -11.95 -16.53 17.66
N ASN A 576 -12.73 -16.04 18.62
CA ASN A 576 -13.65 -14.91 18.45
C ASN A 576 -13.03 -13.61 18.99
N GLU A 577 -11.73 -13.60 19.28
CA GLU A 577 -11.00 -12.39 19.63
C GLU A 577 -11.14 -11.35 18.52
N LEU A 578 -11.55 -10.14 18.89
CA LEU A 578 -11.62 -9.00 17.99
C LEU A 578 -10.20 -8.67 17.52
N THR A 579 -9.99 -8.67 16.20
CA THR A 579 -8.71 -8.35 15.57
C THR A 579 -8.89 -7.43 14.38
N SER A 580 -7.84 -6.71 14.02
CA SER A 580 -7.79 -5.80 12.88
C SER A 580 -6.56 -6.05 12.02
N ILE A 581 -6.60 -5.64 10.75
CA ILE A 581 -5.49 -5.84 9.80
C ILE A 581 -4.14 -5.25 10.27
N VAL A 582 -4.16 -4.24 11.13
CA VAL A 582 -2.95 -3.69 11.78
C VAL A 582 -2.27 -4.65 12.76
N ASP A 583 -2.94 -5.73 13.18
CA ASP A 583 -2.39 -6.71 14.13
C ASP A 583 -1.46 -7.73 13.49
N LEU A 584 -1.49 -7.86 12.15
CA LEU A 584 -0.58 -8.73 11.43
C LEU A 584 0.88 -8.31 11.67
N TYR A 585 1.14 -7.00 11.76
CA TYR A 585 2.46 -6.45 12.05
C TYR A 585 3.04 -6.89 13.41
N PRO A 586 2.41 -6.60 14.57
CA PRO A 586 2.92 -7.06 15.86
C PRO A 586 2.91 -8.59 16.00
N THR A 587 2.01 -9.29 15.32
CA THR A 587 1.97 -10.76 15.32
C THR A 587 3.18 -11.35 14.61
N LEU A 588 3.49 -10.89 13.39
CA LEU A 588 4.70 -11.30 12.68
C LEU A 588 5.97 -10.85 13.43
N GLY A 589 5.97 -9.68 14.07
CA GLY A 589 7.06 -9.23 14.94
C GLY A 589 7.32 -10.17 16.11
N THR A 590 6.25 -10.67 16.74
CA THR A 590 6.33 -11.63 17.84
C THR A 590 6.80 -13.01 17.38
N LEU A 591 6.32 -13.50 16.23
CA LEU A 591 6.67 -14.82 15.71
C LEU A 591 8.08 -14.85 15.08
N CYS A 592 8.49 -13.79 14.38
CA CYS A 592 9.78 -13.72 13.67
C CYS A 592 10.89 -13.04 14.50
N GLY A 593 10.56 -12.35 15.59
CA GLY A 593 11.51 -11.76 16.52
C GLY A 593 12.03 -10.36 16.16
N PHE A 594 11.33 -9.59 15.34
CA PHE A 594 11.69 -8.19 15.06
C PHE A 594 11.06 -7.20 16.08
N PRO A 595 11.72 -6.08 16.40
CA PRO A 595 11.19 -5.10 17.35
C PRO A 595 9.97 -4.37 16.78
N VAL A 596 8.90 -4.30 17.58
CA VAL A 596 7.67 -3.57 17.25
C VAL A 596 7.69 -2.23 17.99
N ALA A 597 7.42 -1.12 17.28
CA ALA A 597 7.37 0.20 17.88
C ALA A 597 6.15 0.35 18.80
N GLY A 598 6.32 0.98 19.96
CA GLY A 598 5.28 1.07 21.00
C GLY A 598 4.13 2.04 20.70
N ASP A 599 4.19 2.73 19.57
CA ASP A 599 3.27 3.77 19.10
C ASP A 599 2.53 3.38 17.81
N ILE A 600 2.54 2.11 17.42
CA ILE A 600 1.66 1.58 16.37
C ILE A 600 0.21 1.41 16.87
N ASP A 601 -0.73 1.33 15.93
CA ASP A 601 -2.15 1.07 16.23
C ASP A 601 -2.45 -0.44 16.41
N GLY A 602 -1.60 -1.28 15.82
CA GLY A 602 -1.67 -2.74 15.92
C GLY A 602 -1.52 -3.24 17.36
N ASN A 603 -2.37 -4.20 17.73
CA ASN A 603 -2.37 -4.78 19.06
C ASN A 603 -2.20 -6.31 18.96
N LEU A 604 -1.10 -6.82 19.52
CA LEU A 604 -0.82 -8.25 19.57
C LEU A 604 -2.00 -9.03 20.18
N PRO A 605 -2.59 -10.01 19.47
CA PRO A 605 -3.68 -10.82 20.01
C PRO A 605 -3.26 -11.61 21.27
N ALA A 606 -4.21 -11.82 22.18
CA ALA A 606 -4.01 -12.56 23.42
C ALA A 606 -3.54 -14.00 23.19
N ILE A 607 -3.97 -14.63 22.09
CA ILE A 607 -3.53 -15.96 21.68
C ILE A 607 -2.01 -16.04 21.37
N PHE A 608 -1.38 -14.92 21.05
CA PHE A 608 0.08 -14.79 20.87
C PHE A 608 0.78 -14.15 22.09
N GLY A 609 0.11 -14.08 23.25
CA GLY A 609 0.65 -13.52 24.49
C GLY A 609 0.47 -12.01 24.65
N GLY A 610 -0.30 -11.36 23.78
CA GLY A 610 -0.69 -9.96 23.90
C GLY A 610 -1.94 -9.75 24.76
N ARG A 611 -2.90 -8.96 24.28
CA ARG A 611 -4.16 -8.66 25.00
C ARG A 611 -5.34 -8.59 24.05
N GLU A 612 -6.51 -9.03 24.51
CA GLU A 612 -7.76 -8.82 23.77
C GLU A 612 -8.08 -7.32 23.72
N ARG A 613 -8.59 -6.85 22.57
CA ARG A 613 -9.17 -5.51 22.46
C ARG A 613 -10.67 -5.55 22.74
N ASP A 614 -11.19 -4.45 23.25
CA ASP A 614 -12.64 -4.30 23.42
C ASP A 614 -13.37 -3.83 22.15
N THR A 615 -12.64 -3.23 21.20
CA THR A 615 -13.20 -2.63 19.98
C THR A 615 -12.27 -2.73 18.77
N VAL A 616 -12.85 -2.79 17.57
CA VAL A 616 -12.16 -2.56 16.28
C VAL A 616 -12.75 -1.34 15.58
N CYS A 617 -11.95 -0.66 14.76
CA CYS A 617 -12.36 0.51 13.99
C CYS A 617 -12.22 0.23 12.49
N SER A 618 -13.26 0.54 11.72
CA SER A 618 -13.25 0.56 10.25
C SER A 618 -13.79 1.91 9.78
N TYR A 619 -13.10 2.61 8.88
CA TYR A 619 -13.51 3.94 8.45
C TYR A 619 -13.09 4.29 7.02
N SER A 620 -13.87 5.17 6.40
CA SER A 620 -13.60 5.76 5.09
C SER A 620 -13.19 7.22 5.29
N GLN A 621 -11.96 7.54 4.87
CA GLN A 621 -11.34 8.87 4.91
C GLN A 621 -11.13 9.41 3.47
N PHE A 622 -11.93 8.96 2.51
CA PHE A 622 -11.72 9.29 1.10
C PHE A 622 -12.10 10.76 0.80
N PRO A 623 -11.20 11.58 0.21
CA PRO A 623 -11.47 12.99 -0.09
C PRO A 623 -12.68 13.21 -1.01
N GLY A 624 -13.46 14.26 -0.74
CA GLY A 624 -14.69 14.55 -1.50
C GLY A 624 -15.88 13.64 -1.18
N GLN A 625 -15.77 12.79 -0.16
CA GLN A 625 -16.89 12.02 0.42
C GLN A 625 -17.03 12.35 1.91
N THR A 626 -18.22 12.14 2.48
CA THR A 626 -18.41 12.20 3.95
C THR A 626 -17.54 11.15 4.63
N PHE A 627 -16.87 11.53 5.72
CA PHE A 627 -16.13 10.60 6.56
C PHE A 627 -17.13 9.66 7.26
N LYS A 628 -16.86 8.37 7.22
CA LYS A 628 -17.71 7.33 7.80
C LYS A 628 -16.89 6.46 8.75
N LEU A 629 -17.41 6.14 9.92
CA LEU A 629 -16.75 5.30 10.93
C LEU A 629 -17.70 4.24 11.50
N ALA A 630 -17.17 3.03 11.70
CA ALA A 630 -17.74 1.98 12.52
C ALA A 630 -16.74 1.61 13.64
N VAL A 631 -17.16 1.71 14.90
CA VAL A 631 -16.42 1.18 16.07
C VAL A 631 -17.22 0.01 16.61
N ARG A 632 -16.66 -1.21 16.58
CA ARG A 632 -17.40 -2.46 16.82
C ARG A 632 -16.85 -3.23 18.01
N THR A 633 -17.75 -3.68 18.89
CA THR A 633 -17.51 -4.73 19.89
C THR A 633 -18.07 -6.06 19.38
N ALA A 634 -17.98 -7.12 20.19
CA ALA A 634 -18.64 -8.40 19.91
C ALA A 634 -20.18 -8.33 19.84
N THR A 635 -20.82 -7.29 20.42
CA THR A 635 -22.29 -7.22 20.55
C THR A 635 -22.93 -5.93 20.04
N HIS A 636 -22.18 -4.82 19.98
CA HIS A 636 -22.67 -3.51 19.54
C HIS A 636 -21.69 -2.83 18.59
N ALA A 637 -22.17 -1.86 17.81
CA ALA A 637 -21.34 -0.97 17.01
C ALA A 637 -21.83 0.48 17.12
N LEU A 638 -20.90 1.42 17.32
CA LEU A 638 -21.13 2.84 17.03
C LEU A 638 -20.91 3.07 15.54
N ARG A 639 -21.86 3.75 14.90
CA ARG A 639 -21.76 4.25 13.52
C ARG A 639 -21.75 5.77 13.54
N LEU A 640 -20.88 6.37 12.72
CA LEU A 640 -20.76 7.81 12.55
C LEU A 640 -20.65 8.17 11.07
N GLU A 641 -21.28 9.28 10.69
CA GLU A 641 -21.08 9.94 9.39
C GLU A 641 -21.05 11.47 9.54
N THR A 642 -20.07 12.13 8.92
CA THR A 642 -19.96 13.60 8.92
C THR A 642 -20.95 14.27 7.98
N LYS A 643 -21.27 15.55 8.24
CA LYS A 643 -22.07 16.37 7.30
C LYS A 643 -21.24 16.92 6.15
N GLY A 644 -19.99 17.32 6.45
CA GLY A 644 -19.02 17.78 5.46
C GLY A 644 -18.28 16.61 4.83
N PHE A 645 -17.70 16.87 3.65
CA PHE A 645 -16.76 15.94 3.02
C PHE A 645 -15.36 16.06 3.63
N THR A 646 -14.63 14.95 3.57
CA THR A 646 -13.20 14.89 3.87
C THR A 646 -12.42 15.74 2.87
N GLU A 647 -11.48 16.54 3.37
CA GLU A 647 -10.57 17.37 2.56
C GLU A 647 -9.49 16.54 1.88
N THR A 648 -8.72 17.14 0.95
CA THR A 648 -7.63 16.44 0.25
C THR A 648 -6.51 15.97 1.17
N ASP A 649 -6.34 16.62 2.33
CA ASP A 649 -5.36 16.25 3.36
C ASP A 649 -5.88 15.21 4.36
N GLY A 650 -7.09 14.68 4.13
CA GLY A 650 -7.73 13.68 4.98
C GLY A 650 -8.45 14.24 6.20
N THR A 651 -8.44 15.56 6.44
CA THR A 651 -9.14 16.15 7.59
C THR A 651 -10.63 16.38 7.31
N VAL A 652 -11.45 16.49 8.36
CA VAL A 652 -12.90 16.76 8.21
C VAL A 652 -13.49 17.48 9.43
N ASP A 653 -14.61 18.18 9.22
CA ASP A 653 -15.41 18.74 10.30
C ASP A 653 -16.42 17.71 10.85
N PHE A 654 -16.30 17.38 12.14
CA PHE A 654 -17.19 16.46 12.85
C PHE A 654 -18.37 17.16 13.54
N ALA A 655 -18.49 18.50 13.47
CA ALA A 655 -19.59 19.25 14.09
C ALA A 655 -20.96 18.77 13.59
N GLY A 656 -21.75 18.23 14.52
CA GLY A 656 -23.09 17.72 14.22
C GLY A 656 -23.10 16.54 13.24
N ALA A 657 -22.03 15.73 13.20
CA ALA A 657 -22.02 14.41 12.59
C ALA A 657 -23.21 13.56 13.11
N ALA A 658 -23.78 12.73 12.23
CA ALA A 658 -24.78 11.75 12.62
C ALA A 658 -24.10 10.59 13.34
N VAL A 659 -24.58 10.25 14.54
CA VAL A 659 -24.02 9.17 15.37
C VAL A 659 -25.14 8.33 15.94
N GLY A 660 -24.99 7.00 15.87
CA GLY A 660 -25.90 6.04 16.49
C GLY A 660 -25.15 4.82 16.98
N ILE A 661 -25.68 4.15 18.01
CA ILE A 661 -25.14 2.89 18.52
C ILE A 661 -26.20 1.82 18.26
N TYR A 662 -25.78 0.65 17.78
CA TYR A 662 -26.66 -0.42 17.31
C TYR A 662 -26.16 -1.77 17.84
N PRO A 663 -27.03 -2.77 18.04
CA PRO A 663 -26.61 -4.17 18.09
C PRO A 663 -25.86 -4.56 16.81
N ARG A 664 -24.84 -5.43 16.93
CA ARG A 664 -24.11 -5.98 15.77
C ARG A 664 -25.08 -6.75 14.87
N GLY A 665 -24.87 -6.68 13.55
CA GLY A 665 -25.82 -7.18 12.55
C GLY A 665 -27.04 -6.27 12.27
N HIS A 666 -27.30 -5.24 13.07
CA HIS A 666 -28.37 -4.26 12.88
C HIS A 666 -27.84 -2.82 12.71
N GLU A 667 -26.60 -2.68 12.21
CA GLU A 667 -25.95 -1.38 12.01
C GLU A 667 -26.76 -0.50 11.05
N LEU A 668 -27.01 0.77 11.43
CA LEU A 668 -27.83 1.76 10.70
C LEU A 668 -29.34 1.47 10.61
N GLU A 669 -29.86 0.37 11.19
CA GLU A 669 -31.30 0.12 11.27
C GLU A 669 -31.95 1.00 12.34
N LYS A 670 -32.81 1.94 11.92
CA LYS A 670 -33.39 2.96 12.81
C LYS A 670 -34.16 2.39 14.00
N ASP A 671 -34.90 1.30 13.80
CA ASP A 671 -35.71 0.66 14.85
C ASP A 671 -34.87 -0.14 15.86
N HIS A 672 -33.58 -0.37 15.56
CA HIS A 672 -32.60 -1.01 16.43
C HIS A 672 -31.57 -0.03 17.03
N ALA A 673 -31.72 1.28 16.81
CA ALA A 673 -30.86 2.29 17.41
C ALA A 673 -31.00 2.26 18.95
N ALA A 674 -29.90 1.97 19.63
CA ALA A 674 -29.79 1.95 21.09
C ALA A 674 -29.08 3.22 21.57
N ASP A 675 -29.67 3.89 22.57
CA ASP A 675 -29.04 5.05 23.22
C ASP A 675 -29.17 4.95 24.74
N SER A 676 -28.03 4.78 25.42
CA SER A 676 -27.94 4.74 26.88
C SER A 676 -26.68 5.45 27.35
N ALA A 677 -26.68 5.94 28.60
CA ALA A 677 -25.52 6.61 29.17
C ALA A 677 -24.30 5.69 29.22
N GLU A 678 -24.51 4.41 29.51
CA GLU A 678 -23.48 3.36 29.54
C GLU A 678 -22.87 3.16 28.15
N LEU A 679 -23.70 2.98 27.11
CA LEU A 679 -23.26 2.83 25.72
C LEU A 679 -22.47 4.05 25.23
N ARG A 680 -22.95 5.27 25.50
CA ARG A 680 -22.22 6.50 25.15
C ARG A 680 -20.90 6.61 25.91
N SER A 681 -20.88 6.32 27.21
CA SER A 681 -19.65 6.36 28.02
C SER A 681 -18.60 5.33 27.58
N PHE A 682 -19.02 4.22 26.97
CA PHE A 682 -18.11 3.25 26.37
C PHE A 682 -17.62 3.66 24.97
N PHE A 683 -18.54 3.96 24.05
CA PHE A 683 -18.19 4.16 22.64
C PHE A 683 -17.63 5.56 22.33
N TYR A 684 -18.12 6.62 22.98
CA TYR A 684 -17.75 7.98 22.61
C TYR A 684 -16.27 8.28 22.87
N PRO A 685 -15.64 7.91 24.01
CA PRO A 685 -14.20 8.11 24.19
C PRO A 685 -13.37 7.43 23.08
N ARG A 686 -13.60 6.14 22.84
CA ARG A 686 -12.86 5.35 21.84
C ARG A 686 -12.98 5.92 20.43
N ALA A 687 -14.19 6.30 20.02
CA ALA A 687 -14.43 6.94 18.73
C ALA A 687 -13.84 8.36 18.67
N ARG A 688 -13.91 9.14 19.75
CA ARG A 688 -13.30 10.49 19.85
C ARG A 688 -11.78 10.43 19.75
N ASP A 689 -11.13 9.47 20.40
CA ASP A 689 -9.67 9.31 20.39
C ASP A 689 -9.17 9.08 18.96
N LEU A 690 -9.84 8.21 18.19
CA LEU A 690 -9.56 7.98 16.77
C LEU A 690 -9.77 9.24 15.91
N VAL A 691 -10.93 9.90 16.01
CA VAL A 691 -11.25 11.02 15.11
C VAL A 691 -10.57 12.33 15.49
N ARG A 692 -9.97 12.42 16.68
CA ARG A 692 -9.35 13.65 17.18
C ARG A 692 -8.21 14.16 16.29
N GLU A 693 -7.44 13.27 15.70
CA GLU A 693 -6.35 13.65 14.79
C GLU A 693 -6.86 14.02 13.38
N ILE A 694 -8.08 13.60 13.04
CA ILE A 694 -8.74 13.81 11.75
C ILE A 694 -9.57 15.11 11.77
N ALA A 695 -10.05 15.51 12.95
CA ALA A 695 -10.92 16.67 13.13
C ALA A 695 -10.19 18.01 12.91
N ASN A 696 -10.71 18.84 12.00
CA ASN A 696 -10.15 20.18 11.71
C ASN A 696 -10.92 21.36 12.32
N ASN A 697 -11.92 21.13 13.19
CA ASN A 697 -12.81 22.19 13.73
C ASN A 697 -13.55 23.05 12.67
N GLY A 698 -13.57 22.65 11.39
CA GLY A 698 -14.04 23.47 10.28
C GLY A 698 -12.98 24.41 9.68
N GLU A 699 -11.75 24.42 10.22
CA GLU A 699 -10.61 25.21 9.74
C GLU A 699 -10.23 24.78 8.31
N ARG A 700 -10.12 25.76 7.39
CA ARG A 700 -9.83 25.54 5.96
C ARG A 700 -9.03 26.72 5.39
N PHE A 701 -8.00 26.41 4.60
CA PHE A 701 -7.19 27.37 3.81
C PHE A 701 -7.78 27.61 2.41
#